data_AF-A0A819YZR5-F1
#
_entry.id   AF-A0A819YZR5-F1
#
_cell.length_a   1.000
_cell.length_b   1.000
_cell.length_c   1.000
_cell.angle_alpha   90.00
_cell.angle_beta   90.00
_cell.angle_gamma   90.00
#
_symmetry.space_group_name_H-M   'P 1'
#
loop_
_entity.id
_entity.type
_entity.pdbx_description
1 polymer ?
#
loop_
_entity_poly.entity_id
_entity_poly.type
_entity_poly.pdbx_seq_one_letter_code
_entity_poly.pdbx_strand_id
1 'polypeptide(L)'
;MLSEHDERLFHKYLEIYSSYVDTDAIWNMFLYLSKNGDLNQIMQTHLGSILTQRIQIISIKTFKQYNQLINECLKQMKDGNREHFLRLLETILHAFLSRQLNDELYSYQFEEWNLKEFLTIGLELAPTYSLQHRNCLLIIQHLLFKLDKKVATKSRKIKCLFERLNNLDSNLCETNHPVDIIQDEWLNDYIFHIPQDWLGLSRYDYQTLRDIHRNNHWVTYIWSKLINLSLLKLDTTKWNEALAQLNQWMINVKCDIYDANDTLTIIFVKNIFEIIISKHTKSVLSLPNIESILQYILRAKEDNSSLIDRKQVDDFIQNVCHLIQDIVSLNSTRATYDGLLHSSNVSYFLPFFDLNNIFTSSNPQLYKFPVTTPEIDTIVSISKPNDIDISAIDPKEQYFCYFIKQVNQWLEWFDKFIDIFQYIIEWLKNRKVDGAEQLFNEIYTIKDNSTTKLNKIKMIIQQILKIIKPLNNLQRLCDLFNCLNLFEDINPGSLSHPDQWKSYFAELKRLHVNTTFTVNHHAIQDITCPIDARRLVRWSVVCLELDCNIKIEYQINTSHLKSDTLFHKQNVPLHKQILRGEFKTQRSGSLKITVDNQTGHAPRTIWYQCKTVSLSTCHLFDGIFSMFRQKYFKQSTENIKENDLIKLMSEVFSFIDNLLNGNITLQEMGYLKTVFYDKNIDVKEEVKKLFANRSITDNQQETMRTTTTTTTTNILSHSQSDREIEQVCEWLRTYQYYSYLNNIIDCVQRFNIISNSDENDKSLDHLQEMTMNENCSLKKISETYKDLYKRFQKLTNHHLQLIKTIVECSNVVQMMEKFDLYSSNGLRRFQELRDNLTTQFQLQERNNMILNSWIISYALCEPFVRQVEKLEDFIDNLAKLSNIDESSLEHIKAVNDNIQIVNMWLTAEETTMLDNALITMEHLYKTGIVNIHLRHLMNEQSFFEIEYSIGKVSAQINRTNESDCDDEEIEEQQEKITFTLSMSDIDDHKRQLTFCNVDLQKNMIDKKILLNEQLKLLYTIEKIYLVLIKLEKVGHPNHQLKDYSYKIYDQSGKINKILSDLKDKQDNIEQELEQAIKRRTIDFESIYRDLEAHYDRWIRDLENYRYESRLLKLFSNRQVMIMIILLTISTTQNQIQCKFLEKLFSLKDLNNQKQEQLNLIILCLIHYLQSLRIKYCNLSRDNIIYLYNKYKIG
;
A
#
# COMPACT_ATOMS: atom_id res chain seq x y z
N MET A 1 -29.84 2.12 75.00
CA MET A 1 -29.82 1.43 73.69
C MET A 1 -31.12 0.64 73.59
N LEU A 2 -31.93 0.91 72.57
CA LEU A 2 -33.12 0.11 72.23
C LEU A 2 -32.67 -1.24 71.67
N SER A 3 -33.44 -2.31 71.85
CA SER A 3 -33.11 -3.61 71.26
C SER A 3 -33.38 -3.60 69.74
N GLU A 4 -32.73 -4.48 68.96
CA GLU A 4 -32.98 -4.63 67.52
C GLU A 4 -34.47 -4.97 67.23
N HIS A 5 -35.16 -5.58 68.19
CA HIS A 5 -36.60 -5.84 68.13
C HIS A 5 -37.45 -4.56 68.24
N ASP A 6 -37.08 -3.65 69.15
CA ASP A 6 -37.77 -2.37 69.34
C ASP A 6 -37.59 -1.44 68.14
N GLU A 7 -36.42 -1.47 67.50
CA GLU A 7 -36.18 -0.75 66.26
C GLU A 7 -37.09 -1.24 65.12
N ARG A 8 -37.22 -2.56 64.94
CA ARG A 8 -38.11 -3.14 63.90
C ARG A 8 -39.59 -2.81 64.16
N LEU A 9 -40.02 -2.80 65.42
CA LEU A 9 -41.36 -2.40 65.81
C LEU A 9 -41.60 -0.91 65.52
N PHE A 10 -40.65 -0.05 65.87
CA PHE A 10 -40.73 1.38 65.59
C PHE A 10 -40.76 1.69 64.09
N HIS A 11 -39.92 1.00 63.30
CA HIS A 11 -39.94 1.11 61.83
C HIS A 11 -41.30 0.71 61.25
N LYS A 12 -41.83 -0.47 61.60
CA LYS A 12 -43.15 -0.92 61.13
C LYS A 12 -44.28 0.02 61.57
N TYR A 13 -44.24 0.52 62.80
CA TYR A 13 -45.21 1.48 63.29
C TYR A 13 -45.16 2.77 62.47
N LEU A 14 -43.98 3.34 62.26
CA LEU A 14 -43.80 4.54 61.45
C LEU A 14 -44.24 4.35 60.01
N GLU A 15 -43.93 3.21 59.40
CA GLU A 15 -44.33 2.86 58.04
C GLU A 15 -45.87 2.81 57.92
N ILE A 16 -46.53 2.07 58.81
CA ILE A 16 -47.99 1.97 58.89
C ILE A 16 -48.59 3.35 59.15
N TYR A 17 -48.14 4.06 60.19
CA TYR A 17 -48.63 5.39 60.53
C TYR A 17 -48.51 6.34 59.34
N SER A 18 -47.34 6.36 58.69
CA SER A 18 -47.11 7.22 57.54
C SER A 18 -48.11 6.94 56.42
N SER A 19 -48.45 5.67 56.14
CA SER A 19 -49.40 5.31 55.08
C SER A 19 -50.81 5.88 55.27
N TYR A 20 -51.20 6.22 56.51
CA TYR A 20 -52.54 6.74 56.85
C TYR A 20 -52.61 8.26 57.05
N VAL A 21 -51.47 8.95 57.10
CA VAL A 21 -51.43 10.40 57.32
C VAL A 21 -50.82 11.12 56.12
N ASP A 22 -51.09 12.41 55.98
CA ASP A 22 -50.50 13.25 54.94
C ASP A 22 -49.05 13.68 55.28
N THR A 23 -48.37 14.31 54.33
CA THR A 23 -47.00 14.79 54.53
C THR A 23 -46.91 15.87 55.60
N ASP A 24 -47.95 16.72 55.73
CA ASP A 24 -48.02 17.78 56.75
C ASP A 24 -48.03 17.19 58.17
N ALA A 25 -48.79 16.12 58.41
CA ALA A 25 -48.84 15.44 59.70
C ALA A 25 -47.49 14.80 60.08
N ILE A 26 -46.78 14.20 59.13
CA ILE A 26 -45.45 13.60 59.36
C ILE A 26 -44.42 14.71 59.59
N TRP A 27 -44.52 15.82 58.86
CA TRP A 27 -43.67 16.99 59.03
C TRP A 27 -43.84 17.63 60.42
N ASN A 28 -45.10 17.81 60.86
CA ASN A 28 -45.41 18.34 62.18
C ASN A 28 -44.97 17.38 63.29
N MET A 29 -45.10 16.06 63.07
CA MET A 29 -44.55 15.04 63.97
C MET A 29 -43.03 15.17 64.08
N PHE A 30 -42.33 15.38 62.96
CA PHE A 30 -40.89 15.64 62.95
C PHE A 30 -40.52 16.90 63.75
N LEU A 31 -41.18 18.03 63.51
CA LEU A 31 -40.92 19.27 64.27
C LEU A 31 -41.21 19.09 65.77
N TYR A 32 -42.32 18.44 66.11
CA TYR A 32 -42.69 18.17 67.51
C TYR A 32 -41.67 17.30 68.23
N LEU A 33 -41.24 16.19 67.61
CA LEU A 33 -40.25 15.28 68.17
C LEU A 33 -38.88 15.96 68.29
N SER A 34 -38.51 16.79 67.32
CA SER A 34 -37.25 17.55 67.34
C SER A 34 -37.22 18.61 68.44
N LYS A 35 -38.37 19.20 68.77
CA LYS A 35 -38.52 20.22 69.82
C LYS A 35 -38.56 19.63 71.22
N ASN A 36 -39.31 18.53 71.41
CA ASN A 36 -39.70 18.05 72.73
C ASN A 36 -39.04 16.71 73.15
N GLY A 37 -38.44 15.97 72.22
CA GLY A 37 -37.81 14.66 72.48
C GLY A 37 -36.33 14.59 72.09
N ASP A 38 -35.67 13.48 72.45
CA ASP A 38 -34.29 13.19 72.03
C ASP A 38 -34.29 12.43 70.69
N LEU A 39 -33.82 13.11 69.64
CA LEU A 39 -33.67 12.54 68.29
C LEU A 39 -32.56 11.49 68.28
N ASN A 40 -32.88 10.25 68.67
CA ASN A 40 -31.92 9.15 68.61
C ASN A 40 -31.66 8.68 67.16
N GLN A 41 -30.61 7.89 66.97
CA GLN A 41 -30.16 7.42 65.66
C GLN A 41 -31.21 6.57 64.90
N ILE A 42 -32.03 5.81 65.63
CA ILE A 42 -33.10 4.97 65.07
C ILE A 42 -34.22 5.87 64.49
N MET A 43 -34.59 6.92 65.22
CA MET A 43 -35.56 7.91 64.76
C MET A 43 -35.04 8.66 63.53
N GLN A 44 -33.77 9.09 63.52
CA GLN A 44 -33.15 9.74 62.36
C GLN A 44 -33.19 8.84 61.11
N THR A 45 -32.94 7.54 61.27
CA THR A 45 -32.92 6.59 60.15
C THR A 45 -34.31 6.38 59.55
N HIS A 46 -35.30 6.02 60.38
CA HIS A 46 -36.62 5.62 59.88
C HIS A 46 -37.52 6.81 59.56
N LEU A 47 -37.53 7.87 60.40
CA LEU A 47 -38.28 9.09 60.12
C LEU A 47 -37.65 9.87 58.94
N GLY A 48 -36.32 9.88 58.85
CA GLY A 48 -35.60 10.47 57.72
C GLY A 48 -35.92 9.79 56.40
N SER A 49 -35.97 8.46 56.37
CA SER A 49 -36.34 7.70 55.16
C SER A 49 -37.76 8.05 54.68
N ILE A 50 -38.74 8.09 55.59
CA ILE A 50 -40.13 8.42 55.24
C ILE A 50 -40.25 9.87 54.76
N LEU A 51 -39.62 10.82 55.46
CA LEU A 51 -39.66 12.23 55.08
C LEU A 51 -38.97 12.47 53.74
N THR A 52 -37.81 11.88 53.51
CA THR A 52 -37.09 12.02 52.23
C THR A 52 -37.88 11.45 51.05
N GLN A 53 -38.64 10.38 51.23
CA GLN A 53 -39.54 9.86 50.18
C GLN A 53 -40.72 10.80 49.91
N ARG A 54 -41.36 11.31 50.97
CA ARG A 54 -42.57 12.14 50.82
C ARG A 54 -42.31 13.56 50.39
N ILE A 55 -41.16 14.11 50.77
CA ILE A 55 -40.79 15.48 50.42
C ILE A 55 -40.50 15.62 48.93
N GLN A 56 -40.18 14.54 48.22
CA GLN A 56 -39.85 14.60 46.78
C GLN A 56 -41.01 15.11 45.91
N ILE A 57 -42.27 14.91 46.34
CA ILE A 57 -43.47 15.18 45.54
C ILE A 57 -44.21 16.45 45.95
N ILE A 58 -43.73 17.20 46.94
CA ILE A 58 -44.43 18.40 47.42
C ILE A 58 -44.09 19.64 46.59
N SER A 59 -45.00 20.62 46.61
CA SER A 59 -44.82 21.89 45.90
C SER A 59 -43.78 22.80 46.58
N ILE A 60 -43.16 23.70 45.79
CA ILE A 60 -42.26 24.75 46.29
C ILE A 60 -42.95 25.57 47.40
N LYS A 61 -44.22 25.92 47.23
CA LYS A 61 -44.99 26.71 48.21
C LYS A 61 -45.11 25.97 49.55
N THR A 62 -45.40 24.67 49.50
CA THR A 62 -45.52 23.81 50.69
C THR A 62 -44.18 23.69 51.41
N PHE A 63 -43.09 23.46 50.68
CA PHE A 63 -41.76 23.38 51.30
C PHE A 63 -41.33 24.71 51.94
N LYS A 64 -41.70 25.86 51.37
CA LYS A 64 -41.43 27.17 52.01
C LYS A 64 -42.16 27.35 53.34
N GLN A 65 -43.41 26.89 53.41
CA GLN A 65 -44.17 26.89 54.67
C GLN A 65 -43.47 26.01 55.71
N TYR A 66 -43.00 24.83 55.30
CA TYR A 66 -42.21 23.96 56.17
C TYR A 66 -40.91 24.62 56.66
N ASN A 67 -40.22 25.35 55.80
CA ASN A 67 -38.99 26.07 56.16
C ASN A 67 -39.24 27.20 57.17
N GLN A 68 -40.36 27.92 57.06
CA GLN A 68 -40.74 28.92 58.06
C GLN A 68 -40.95 28.28 59.44
N LEU A 69 -41.62 27.13 59.48
CA LEU A 69 -41.84 26.37 60.73
C LEU A 69 -40.54 25.80 61.32
N ILE A 70 -39.57 25.41 60.48
CA ILE A 70 -38.23 25.01 60.92
C ILE A 70 -37.54 26.14 61.68
N ASN A 71 -37.58 27.36 61.15
CA ASN A 71 -36.90 28.50 61.77
C ASN A 71 -37.49 28.87 63.14
N GLU A 72 -38.79 28.68 63.33
CA GLU A 72 -39.44 28.80 64.64
C GLU A 72 -39.04 27.68 65.60
N CYS A 73 -38.92 26.45 65.07
CA CYS A 73 -38.50 25.28 65.84
C CYS A 73 -37.04 25.39 66.32
N LEU A 74 -36.13 25.87 65.46
CA LEU A 74 -34.70 26.06 65.78
C LEU A 74 -34.47 27.04 66.94
N LYS A 75 -35.32 28.07 67.08
CA LYS A 75 -35.24 29.05 68.19
C LYS A 75 -35.60 28.46 69.56
N GLN A 76 -36.31 27.33 69.58
CA GLN A 76 -36.89 26.73 70.79
C GLN A 76 -36.28 25.37 71.14
N MET A 77 -35.25 24.94 70.40
CA MET A 77 -34.63 23.62 70.51
C MET A 77 -33.47 23.60 71.52
N LYS A 78 -33.30 22.49 72.25
CA LYS A 78 -32.16 22.28 73.15
C LYS A 78 -30.87 22.00 72.36
N ASP A 79 -29.73 22.53 72.81
CA ASP A 79 -28.45 22.47 72.09
C ASP A 79 -28.02 21.05 71.69
N GLY A 80 -28.29 20.03 72.52
CA GLY A 80 -27.91 18.63 72.25
C GLY A 80 -28.66 17.96 71.09
N ASN A 81 -29.86 18.42 70.72
CA ASN A 81 -30.64 17.85 69.61
C ASN A 81 -30.48 18.63 68.29
N ARG A 82 -29.84 19.80 68.35
CA ARG A 82 -29.68 20.71 67.21
C ARG A 82 -28.85 20.11 66.07
N GLU A 83 -27.74 19.47 66.38
CA GLU A 83 -26.85 18.87 65.36
C GLU A 83 -27.55 17.72 64.59
N HIS A 84 -28.26 16.85 65.31
CA HIS A 84 -29.02 15.75 64.73
C HIS A 84 -30.18 16.22 63.86
N PHE A 85 -30.88 17.27 64.30
CA PHE A 85 -31.93 17.91 63.52
C PHE A 85 -31.40 18.53 62.23
N LEU A 86 -30.29 19.28 62.29
CA LEU A 86 -29.69 19.92 61.12
C LEU A 86 -29.24 18.89 60.07
N ARG A 87 -28.62 17.77 60.47
CA ARG A 87 -28.24 16.67 59.56
C ARG A 87 -29.45 16.03 58.87
N LEU A 88 -30.54 15.81 59.61
CA LEU A 88 -31.75 15.23 59.05
C LEU A 88 -32.43 16.20 58.08
N LEU A 89 -32.50 17.47 58.45
CA LEU A 89 -33.02 18.55 57.62
C LEU A 89 -32.20 18.71 56.33
N GLU A 90 -30.87 18.66 56.41
CA GLU A 90 -29.99 18.70 55.25
C GLU A 90 -30.28 17.55 54.27
N THR A 91 -30.55 16.35 54.79
CA THR A 91 -30.89 15.16 54.01
C THR A 91 -32.27 15.27 53.35
N ILE A 92 -33.26 15.82 54.06
CA ILE A 92 -34.59 16.10 53.53
C ILE A 92 -34.52 17.16 52.43
N LEU A 93 -33.81 18.27 52.68
CA LEU A 93 -33.60 19.32 51.69
C LEU A 93 -32.92 18.76 50.43
N HIS A 94 -31.93 17.88 50.60
CA HIS A 94 -31.28 17.21 49.47
C HIS A 94 -32.26 16.38 48.65
N ALA A 95 -33.10 15.56 49.31
CA ALA A 95 -34.09 14.74 48.63
C ALA A 95 -35.11 15.58 47.84
N PHE A 96 -35.57 16.69 48.43
CA PHE A 96 -36.45 17.66 47.76
C PHE A 96 -35.76 18.27 46.53
N LEU A 97 -34.58 18.87 46.71
CA LEU A 97 -33.86 19.54 45.62
C LEU A 97 -33.46 18.57 44.50
N SER A 98 -32.99 17.37 44.84
CA SER A 98 -32.56 16.37 43.85
C SER A 98 -33.71 15.97 42.93
N ARG A 99 -34.93 15.78 43.45
CA ARG A 99 -36.11 15.48 42.63
C ARG A 99 -36.56 16.70 41.83
N GLN A 100 -36.71 17.83 42.51
CA GLN A 100 -37.33 19.03 41.93
C GLN A 100 -36.45 19.71 40.87
N LEU A 101 -35.13 19.62 41.01
CA LEU A 101 -34.20 20.26 40.09
C LEU A 101 -33.73 19.29 38.98
N ASN A 102 -33.49 18.00 39.25
CA ASN A 102 -33.00 17.09 38.20
C ASN A 102 -34.08 16.57 37.25
N ASP A 103 -35.36 16.59 37.64
CA ASP A 103 -36.47 16.18 36.77
C ASP A 103 -36.93 17.36 35.90
N GLU A 104 -36.82 17.20 34.57
CA GLU A 104 -37.14 18.26 33.61
C GLU A 104 -38.59 18.75 33.72
N LEU A 105 -39.51 17.91 34.19
CA LEU A 105 -40.92 18.30 34.36
C LEU A 105 -41.12 19.37 35.45
N TYR A 106 -40.27 19.38 36.48
CA TYR A 106 -40.43 20.24 37.65
C TYR A 106 -39.44 21.41 37.67
N SER A 107 -38.24 21.21 37.12
CA SER A 107 -37.14 22.19 37.17
C SER A 107 -37.48 23.58 36.61
N TYR A 108 -38.37 23.67 35.60
CA TYR A 108 -38.78 24.94 34.99
C TYR A 108 -39.70 25.81 35.86
N GLN A 109 -40.20 25.30 36.98
CA GLN A 109 -41.05 26.05 37.91
C GLN A 109 -40.23 26.92 38.88
N PHE A 110 -38.91 26.76 38.90
CA PHE A 110 -38.03 27.56 39.75
C PHE A 110 -37.65 28.87 39.08
N GLU A 111 -38.12 29.98 39.67
CA GLU A 111 -37.61 31.32 39.38
C GLU A 111 -36.29 31.60 40.13
N GLU A 112 -35.51 32.57 39.65
CA GLU A 112 -34.19 32.92 40.22
C GLU A 112 -34.25 33.19 41.73
N TRP A 113 -35.29 33.89 42.19
CA TRP A 113 -35.47 34.22 43.61
C TRP A 113 -35.72 32.98 44.48
N ASN A 114 -36.41 31.95 43.96
CA ASN A 114 -36.63 30.69 44.68
C ASN A 114 -35.29 30.00 44.95
N LEU A 115 -34.42 29.94 43.94
CA LEU A 115 -33.11 29.31 44.05
C LEU A 115 -32.18 30.10 44.97
N LYS A 116 -32.23 31.44 44.96
CA LYS A 116 -31.48 32.27 45.92
C LYS A 116 -31.90 32.01 47.35
N GLU A 117 -33.21 31.91 47.62
CA GLU A 117 -33.73 31.58 48.95
C GLU A 117 -33.27 30.17 49.41
N PHE A 118 -33.35 29.17 48.53
CA PHE A 118 -32.83 27.83 48.84
C PHE A 118 -31.32 27.78 49.01
N LEU A 119 -30.57 28.64 48.31
CA LEU A 119 -29.12 28.74 48.47
C LEU A 119 -28.75 29.26 49.86
N THR A 120 -29.47 30.28 50.36
CA THR A 120 -29.30 30.78 51.74
C THR A 120 -29.56 29.68 52.75
N ILE A 121 -30.66 28.93 52.60
CA ILE A 121 -30.99 27.79 53.48
C ILE A 121 -29.89 26.71 53.40
N GLY A 122 -29.43 26.38 52.20
CA GLY A 122 -28.37 25.38 52.00
C GLY A 122 -27.03 25.78 52.64
N LEU A 123 -26.69 27.07 52.61
CA LEU A 123 -25.48 27.62 53.23
C LEU A 123 -25.56 27.63 54.76
N GLU A 124 -26.72 27.96 55.33
CA GLU A 124 -26.96 27.92 56.78
C GLU A 124 -26.87 26.49 57.35
N LEU A 125 -27.22 25.48 56.54
CA LEU A 125 -27.14 24.06 56.90
C LEU A 125 -25.74 23.46 56.66
N ALA A 126 -24.87 24.13 55.89
CA ALA A 126 -23.55 23.62 55.57
C ALA A 126 -22.60 23.78 56.79
N PRO A 127 -21.88 22.72 57.22
CA PRO A 127 -20.99 22.78 58.39
C PRO A 127 -19.89 23.84 58.31
N THR A 128 -19.50 24.24 57.10
CA THR A 128 -18.39 25.16 56.81
C THR A 128 -18.83 26.42 56.04
N TYR A 129 -20.14 26.70 55.92
CA TYR A 129 -20.67 27.79 55.10
C TYR A 129 -20.04 27.82 53.69
N SER A 130 -19.99 26.66 53.03
CA SER A 130 -19.29 26.46 51.75
C SER A 130 -20.26 26.11 50.62
N LEU A 131 -19.98 26.65 49.43
CA LEU A 131 -20.69 26.30 48.20
C LEU A 131 -20.38 24.88 47.70
N GLN A 132 -19.31 24.25 48.21
CA GLN A 132 -18.94 22.87 47.88
C GLN A 132 -19.92 21.84 48.47
N HIS A 133 -20.81 22.29 49.37
CA HIS A 133 -21.83 21.44 49.93
C HIS A 133 -22.83 20.94 48.86
N ARG A 134 -23.19 19.66 48.87
CA ARG A 134 -23.99 18.98 47.83
C ARG A 134 -25.29 19.71 47.44
N ASN A 135 -25.98 20.31 48.42
CA ASN A 135 -27.22 21.06 48.17
C ASN A 135 -26.95 22.39 47.47
N CYS A 136 -25.89 23.09 47.88
CA CYS A 136 -25.45 24.34 47.27
C CYS A 136 -25.01 24.09 45.82
N LEU A 137 -24.27 23.01 45.54
CA LEU A 137 -23.86 22.66 44.17
C LEU A 137 -25.05 22.42 43.24
N LEU A 138 -26.07 21.67 43.68
CA LEU A 138 -27.29 21.44 42.89
C LEU A 138 -28.04 22.74 42.58
N ILE A 139 -28.12 23.65 43.55
CA ILE A 139 -28.79 24.94 43.40
C ILE A 139 -27.99 25.85 42.47
N ILE A 140 -26.67 25.95 42.66
CA ILE A 140 -25.76 26.76 41.84
C ILE A 140 -25.77 26.27 40.39
N GLN A 141 -25.74 24.96 40.15
CA GLN A 141 -25.84 24.38 38.81
C GLN A 141 -27.12 24.85 38.10
N HIS A 142 -28.26 24.85 38.80
CA HIS A 142 -29.53 25.27 38.21
C HIS A 142 -29.62 26.78 38.00
N LEU A 143 -29.25 27.54 39.03
CA LEU A 143 -29.29 29.00 39.05
C LEU A 143 -28.43 29.59 37.93
N LEU A 144 -27.21 29.08 37.76
CA LEU A 144 -26.28 29.60 36.77
C LEU A 144 -26.48 28.98 35.39
N PHE A 145 -26.59 27.65 35.27
CA PHE A 145 -26.41 26.94 34.00
C PHE A 145 -27.66 26.29 33.38
N LYS A 146 -28.83 26.31 34.05
CA LYS A 146 -30.05 25.65 33.52
C LYS A 146 -31.24 26.57 33.28
N LEU A 147 -31.30 27.76 33.91
CA LEU A 147 -32.43 28.70 33.76
C LEU A 147 -32.59 29.28 32.33
N ASP A 148 -31.55 29.23 31.50
CA ASP A 148 -31.49 29.77 30.13
C ASP A 148 -31.65 28.71 29.02
N LYS A 149 -32.11 27.48 29.34
CA LYS A 149 -32.39 26.45 28.32
C LYS A 149 -33.27 26.95 27.14
N LYS A 150 -34.15 27.93 27.38
CA LYS A 150 -35.06 28.52 26.37
C LYS A 150 -34.49 29.71 25.58
N VAL A 151 -33.28 30.19 25.88
CA VAL A 151 -32.65 31.31 25.17
C VAL A 151 -32.08 30.84 23.83
N ALA A 152 -32.43 31.53 22.74
CA ALA A 152 -32.16 31.05 21.37
C ALA A 152 -30.68 31.14 20.94
N THR A 153 -29.93 32.16 21.36
CA THR A 153 -28.55 32.39 20.90
C THR A 153 -27.52 32.17 22.02
N LYS A 154 -26.37 31.59 21.67
CA LYS A 154 -25.26 31.31 22.61
C LYS A 154 -24.71 32.57 23.27
N SER A 155 -24.56 33.66 22.52
CA SER A 155 -24.12 34.96 23.06
C SER A 155 -25.05 35.48 24.16
N ARG A 156 -26.36 35.33 23.96
CA ARG A 156 -27.37 35.76 24.94
C ARG A 156 -27.43 34.84 26.16
N LYS A 157 -27.22 33.53 25.99
CA LYS A 157 -27.08 32.58 27.10
C LYS A 157 -25.92 32.97 28.02
N ILE A 158 -24.75 33.26 27.44
CA ILE A 158 -23.55 33.66 28.20
C ILE A 158 -23.73 35.01 28.89
N LYS A 159 -24.37 35.97 28.22
CA LYS A 159 -24.74 37.24 28.85
C LYS A 159 -25.60 37.02 30.09
N CYS A 160 -26.65 36.21 29.99
CA CYS A 160 -27.51 35.89 31.13
C CYS A 160 -26.77 35.13 32.23
N LEU A 161 -25.89 34.20 31.89
CA LEU A 161 -25.05 33.48 32.86
C LEU A 161 -24.21 34.45 33.69
N PHE A 162 -23.51 35.39 33.06
CA PHE A 162 -22.67 36.34 33.78
C PHE A 162 -23.46 37.43 34.51
N GLU A 163 -24.62 37.86 33.99
CA GLU A 163 -25.53 38.73 34.74
C GLU A 163 -25.98 38.07 36.05
N ARG A 164 -26.35 36.78 36.02
CA ARG A 164 -26.71 36.02 37.23
C ARG A 164 -25.52 35.84 38.17
N LEU A 165 -24.34 35.56 37.63
CA LEU A 165 -23.12 35.45 38.42
C LEU A 165 -22.74 36.77 39.10
N ASN A 166 -22.91 37.90 38.40
CA ASN A 166 -22.71 39.23 38.98
C ASN A 166 -23.77 39.60 40.04
N ASN A 167 -24.94 38.94 39.99
CA ASN A 167 -26.03 39.10 40.96
C ASN A 167 -25.97 38.07 42.11
N LEU A 168 -24.96 37.20 42.15
CA LEU A 168 -24.63 36.38 43.32
C LEU A 168 -23.87 37.23 44.35
N ASP A 169 -23.96 36.85 45.62
CA ASP A 169 -23.26 37.54 46.70
C ASP A 169 -21.74 37.54 46.46
N SER A 170 -21.12 38.72 46.42
CA SER A 170 -19.69 38.88 46.18
C SER A 170 -18.84 38.14 47.20
N ASN A 171 -19.29 38.05 48.46
CA ASN A 171 -18.59 37.34 49.52
C ASN A 171 -18.51 35.83 49.25
N LEU A 172 -19.53 35.25 48.59
CA LEU A 172 -19.53 33.84 48.22
C LEU A 172 -18.54 33.55 47.09
N CYS A 173 -18.46 34.46 46.11
CA CYS A 173 -17.49 34.36 45.03
C CYS A 173 -16.05 34.53 45.53
N GLU A 174 -15.79 35.44 46.48
CA GLU A 174 -14.44 35.65 47.04
C GLU A 174 -13.94 34.50 47.92
N THR A 175 -14.84 33.84 48.67
CA THR A 175 -14.47 32.77 49.61
C THR A 175 -14.34 31.39 48.98
N ASN A 176 -14.87 31.17 47.77
CA ASN A 176 -14.89 29.87 47.12
C ASN A 176 -14.17 29.90 45.77
N HIS A 177 -13.28 28.93 45.53
CA HIS A 177 -12.57 28.82 44.27
C HIS A 177 -13.46 28.19 43.18
N PRO A 178 -13.57 28.78 41.98
CA PRO A 178 -14.51 28.30 40.94
C PRO A 178 -14.21 26.88 40.45
N VAL A 179 -12.93 26.46 40.52
CA VAL A 179 -12.47 25.10 40.16
C VAL A 179 -13.15 24.01 40.98
N ASP A 180 -13.46 24.29 42.25
CA ASP A 180 -14.01 23.28 43.16
C ASP A 180 -15.54 23.16 43.04
N ILE A 181 -16.16 24.02 42.21
CA ILE A 181 -17.61 24.18 42.14
C ILE A 181 -18.12 23.90 40.72
N ILE A 182 -17.47 24.46 39.70
CA ILE A 182 -17.94 24.39 38.32
C ILE A 182 -17.35 23.15 37.64
N GLN A 183 -18.22 22.25 37.18
CA GLN A 183 -17.82 21.06 36.41
C GLN A 183 -17.86 21.34 34.91
N ASP A 184 -16.91 20.78 34.15
CA ASP A 184 -16.81 20.97 32.70
C ASP A 184 -18.10 20.57 31.95
N GLU A 185 -18.82 19.55 32.45
CA GLU A 185 -20.08 19.07 31.87
C GLU A 185 -21.19 20.14 31.86
N TRP A 186 -21.16 21.08 32.82
CA TRP A 186 -22.18 22.13 32.94
C TRP A 186 -22.01 23.21 31.87
N LEU A 187 -20.84 23.26 31.23
CA LEU A 187 -20.50 24.26 30.21
C LEU A 187 -20.84 23.80 28.79
N ASN A 188 -21.25 22.55 28.59
CA ASN A 188 -21.45 21.96 27.26
C ASN A 188 -22.38 22.77 26.34
N ASP A 189 -23.47 23.30 26.89
CA ASP A 189 -24.48 24.09 26.16
C ASP A 189 -24.00 25.52 25.78
N TYR A 190 -22.84 25.92 26.31
CA TYR A 190 -22.24 27.25 26.14
C TYR A 190 -21.00 27.23 25.24
N ILE A 191 -20.52 26.05 24.84
CA ILE A 191 -19.35 25.90 23.97
C ILE A 191 -19.66 26.43 22.56
N PHE A 192 -18.78 27.26 22.01
CA PHE A 192 -18.87 27.72 20.63
C PHE A 192 -18.19 26.72 19.69
N HIS A 193 -18.79 26.42 18.55
CA HIS A 193 -18.11 25.68 17.49
C HIS A 193 -17.20 26.60 16.71
N ILE A 194 -15.90 26.41 16.84
CA ILE A 194 -14.90 27.17 16.08
C ILE A 194 -14.64 26.45 14.74
N PRO A 195 -14.61 27.17 13.60
CA PRO A 195 -14.74 28.63 13.47
C PRO A 195 -16.20 29.15 13.35
N GLN A 196 -17.17 28.30 12.99
CA GLN A 196 -18.52 28.72 12.55
C GLN A 196 -19.29 29.65 13.51
N ASP A 197 -19.41 29.29 14.79
CA ASP A 197 -20.16 30.09 15.77
C ASP A 197 -19.40 31.35 16.21
N TRP A 198 -18.06 31.29 16.19
CA TRP A 198 -17.20 32.39 16.65
C TRP A 198 -17.09 33.49 15.60
N LEU A 199 -16.93 33.11 14.31
CA LEU A 199 -16.94 34.04 13.18
C LEU A 199 -18.29 34.77 13.03
N GLY A 200 -19.37 34.18 13.55
CA GLY A 200 -20.71 34.78 13.55
C GLY A 200 -20.92 35.89 14.58
N LEU A 201 -19.97 36.11 15.51
CA LEU A 201 -20.06 37.19 16.49
C LEU A 201 -19.81 38.54 15.82
N SER A 202 -20.84 39.39 15.81
CA SER A 202 -20.70 40.78 15.37
C SER A 202 -19.83 41.58 16.36
N ARG A 203 -19.25 42.69 15.89
CA ARG A 203 -18.50 43.62 16.76
C ARG A 203 -19.31 44.06 17.99
N TYR A 204 -20.62 44.26 17.83
CA TYR A 204 -21.50 44.68 18.92
C TYR A 204 -21.75 43.56 19.94
N ASP A 205 -21.97 42.33 19.46
CA ASP A 205 -22.14 41.17 20.33
C ASP A 205 -20.85 40.89 21.12
N TYR A 206 -19.69 41.03 20.47
CA TYR A 206 -18.39 40.88 21.11
C TYR A 206 -18.15 41.93 22.20
N GLN A 207 -18.38 43.21 21.89
CA GLN A 207 -18.27 44.29 22.88
C GLN A 207 -19.19 44.05 24.08
N THR A 208 -20.42 43.63 23.82
CA THR A 208 -21.37 43.29 24.90
C THR A 208 -20.82 42.18 25.79
N LEU A 209 -20.27 41.10 25.21
CA LEU A 209 -19.68 39.99 25.97
C LEU A 209 -18.42 40.38 26.75
N ARG A 210 -17.61 41.28 26.18
CA ARG A 210 -16.42 41.87 26.83
C ARG A 210 -16.82 42.72 28.05
N ASP A 211 -17.79 43.61 27.89
CA ASP A 211 -18.14 44.62 28.89
C ASP A 211 -18.92 44.04 30.11
N ILE A 212 -19.45 42.82 30.00
CA ILE A 212 -20.16 42.15 31.09
C ILE A 212 -19.19 41.64 32.19
N HIS A 213 -17.89 41.60 31.92
CA HIS A 213 -16.85 41.20 32.87
C HIS A 213 -16.63 42.29 33.93
N ARG A 214 -17.20 42.12 35.13
CA ARG A 214 -16.89 42.97 36.30
C ARG A 214 -15.78 42.35 37.14
N ASN A 215 -14.52 42.34 36.67
CA ASN A 215 -13.33 41.89 37.43
C ASN A 215 -13.55 40.66 38.34
N ASN A 216 -14.39 39.71 37.90
CA ASN A 216 -14.80 38.57 38.71
C ASN A 216 -13.98 37.38 38.26
N HIS A 217 -13.19 36.81 39.17
CA HIS A 217 -12.29 35.69 38.87
C HIS A 217 -13.05 34.42 38.42
N TRP A 218 -14.34 34.26 38.79
CA TRP A 218 -15.20 33.21 38.26
C TRP A 218 -15.54 33.42 36.78
N VAL A 219 -15.78 34.67 36.35
CA VAL A 219 -16.04 35.01 34.94
C VAL A 219 -14.81 34.67 34.09
N THR A 220 -13.62 35.05 34.56
CA THR A 220 -12.33 34.70 33.91
C THR A 220 -12.14 33.19 33.79
N TYR A 221 -12.46 32.44 34.86
CA TYR A 221 -12.38 30.98 34.87
C TYR A 221 -13.32 30.33 33.86
N ILE A 222 -14.61 30.72 33.86
CA ILE A 222 -15.62 30.20 32.93
C ILE A 222 -15.23 30.50 31.49
N TRP A 223 -14.80 31.73 31.17
CA TRP A 223 -14.35 32.08 29.82
C TRP A 223 -13.17 31.23 29.36
N SER A 224 -12.18 31.03 30.23
CA SER A 224 -11.01 30.19 29.94
C SER A 224 -11.42 28.75 29.63
N LYS A 225 -12.35 28.18 30.40
CA LYS A 225 -12.88 26.82 30.17
C LYS A 225 -13.69 26.72 28.87
N LEU A 226 -14.56 27.68 28.60
CA LEU A 226 -15.38 27.69 27.38
C LEU A 226 -14.51 27.76 26.12
N ILE A 227 -13.51 28.63 26.10
CA ILE A 227 -12.62 28.79 24.94
C ILE A 227 -11.78 27.52 24.73
N ASN A 228 -11.20 26.96 25.80
CA ASN A 228 -10.42 25.73 25.71
C ASN A 228 -11.26 24.56 25.16
N LEU A 229 -12.44 24.32 25.75
CA LEU A 229 -13.37 23.27 25.29
C LEU A 229 -13.86 23.50 23.85
N SER A 230 -13.99 24.76 23.41
CA SER A 230 -14.35 25.12 22.03
C SER A 230 -13.24 24.75 21.04
N LEU A 231 -11.98 25.01 21.39
CA LEU A 231 -10.82 24.72 20.54
C LEU A 231 -10.47 23.22 20.50
N LEU A 232 -10.73 22.46 21.57
CA LEU A 232 -10.55 21.00 21.61
C LEU A 232 -11.46 20.26 20.61
N LYS A 233 -12.59 20.86 20.22
CA LYS A 233 -13.55 20.27 19.26
C LYS A 233 -13.22 20.57 17.79
N LEU A 234 -12.12 21.26 17.49
CA LEU A 234 -11.74 21.63 16.13
C LEU A 234 -11.14 20.44 15.36
N ASP A 235 -11.63 20.19 14.14
CA ASP A 235 -11.12 19.13 13.27
C ASP A 235 -9.64 19.37 12.91
N THR A 236 -8.78 18.39 13.22
CA THR A 236 -7.34 18.47 12.99
C THR A 236 -6.94 18.67 11.52
N THR A 237 -7.81 18.35 10.57
CA THR A 237 -7.50 18.42 9.13
C THR A 237 -7.65 19.83 8.54
N LYS A 238 -8.40 20.74 9.19
CA LYS A 238 -8.69 22.10 8.69
C LYS A 238 -8.12 23.23 9.56
N TRP A 239 -7.16 22.90 10.41
CA TRP A 239 -6.64 23.81 11.42
C TRP A 239 -6.03 25.11 10.85
N ASN A 240 -5.23 25.01 9.79
CA ASN A 240 -4.58 26.19 9.17
C ASN A 240 -5.61 27.18 8.61
N GLU A 241 -6.68 26.67 7.99
CA GLU A 241 -7.78 27.49 7.47
C GLU A 241 -8.55 28.17 8.61
N ALA A 242 -8.84 27.42 9.69
CA ALA A 242 -9.50 27.96 10.86
C ALA A 242 -8.68 29.06 11.55
N LEU A 243 -7.35 28.89 11.67
CA LEU A 243 -6.46 29.93 12.23
C LEU A 243 -6.48 31.22 11.39
N ALA A 244 -6.38 31.10 10.06
CA ALA A 244 -6.43 32.26 9.18
C ALA A 244 -7.78 33.00 9.29
N GLN A 245 -8.89 32.26 9.37
CA GLN A 245 -10.23 32.84 9.58
C GLN A 245 -10.35 33.53 10.94
N LEU A 246 -9.79 32.96 12.00
CA LEU A 246 -9.80 33.56 13.34
C LEU A 246 -8.97 34.85 13.41
N ASN A 247 -7.81 34.86 12.76
CA ASN A 247 -6.98 36.07 12.63
C ASN A 247 -7.75 37.18 11.90
N GLN A 248 -8.40 36.85 10.77
CA GLN A 248 -9.23 37.80 10.03
C GLN A 248 -10.43 38.29 10.85
N TRP A 249 -11.05 37.42 11.64
CA TRP A 249 -12.13 37.82 12.53
C TRP A 249 -11.69 38.82 13.59
N MET A 250 -10.54 38.62 14.24
CA MET A 250 -9.98 39.59 15.20
C MET A 250 -9.83 40.98 14.58
N ILE A 251 -9.36 41.05 13.33
CA ILE A 251 -9.26 42.30 12.56
C ILE A 251 -10.66 42.88 12.32
N ASN A 252 -11.62 42.06 11.88
CA ASN A 252 -12.98 42.50 11.57
C ASN A 252 -13.72 43.07 12.79
N VAL A 253 -13.52 42.49 13.98
CA VAL A 253 -14.12 43.01 15.24
C VAL A 253 -13.30 44.13 15.90
N LYS A 254 -12.12 44.46 15.34
CA LYS A 254 -11.16 45.47 15.83
C LYS A 254 -10.55 45.15 17.20
N CYS A 255 -10.19 43.88 17.41
CA CYS A 255 -9.52 43.36 18.61
C CYS A 255 -8.11 42.81 18.30
N ASP A 256 -7.55 43.16 17.15
CA ASP A 256 -6.20 42.83 16.70
C ASP A 256 -5.11 43.63 17.44
N ILE A 257 -5.46 44.78 18.02
CA ILE A 257 -4.57 45.59 18.86
C ILE A 257 -4.70 45.15 20.32
N TYR A 258 -3.57 44.88 20.97
CA TYR A 258 -3.52 44.54 22.40
C TYR A 258 -4.12 45.66 23.26
N ASP A 259 -5.02 45.27 24.16
CA ASP A 259 -5.63 46.12 25.19
C ASP A 259 -5.68 45.33 26.50
N ALA A 260 -4.97 45.80 27.52
CA ALA A 260 -4.89 45.14 28.82
C ALA A 260 -6.26 45.00 29.52
N ASN A 261 -7.24 45.82 29.14
CA ASN A 261 -8.60 45.76 29.69
C ASN A 261 -9.50 44.75 28.95
N ASP A 262 -9.05 44.20 27.81
CA ASP A 262 -9.81 43.22 27.03
C ASP A 262 -9.47 41.78 27.46
N THR A 263 -9.88 41.44 28.68
CA THR A 263 -9.60 40.12 29.28
C THR A 263 -10.11 38.96 28.41
N LEU A 264 -11.22 39.15 27.69
CA LEU A 264 -11.77 38.12 26.80
C LEU A 264 -10.86 37.84 25.60
N THR A 265 -10.37 38.89 24.93
CA THR A 265 -9.41 38.74 23.82
C THR A 265 -8.11 38.10 24.31
N ILE A 266 -7.62 38.49 25.49
CA ILE A 266 -6.40 37.91 26.10
C ILE A 266 -6.56 36.40 26.34
N ILE A 267 -7.68 35.97 26.94
CA ILE A 267 -7.97 34.54 27.17
C ILE A 267 -8.07 33.80 25.83
N PHE A 268 -8.73 34.39 24.85
CA PHE A 268 -8.90 33.80 23.52
C PHE A 268 -7.56 33.55 22.83
N VAL A 269 -6.74 34.60 22.72
CA VAL A 269 -5.41 34.52 22.09
C VAL A 269 -4.48 33.58 22.85
N LYS A 270 -4.53 33.56 24.19
CA LYS A 270 -3.75 32.62 25.01
C LYS A 270 -4.04 31.16 24.63
N ASN A 271 -5.31 30.78 24.55
CA ASN A 271 -5.67 29.39 24.23
C ASN A 271 -5.29 29.02 22.78
N ILE A 272 -5.39 29.94 21.83
CA ILE A 272 -4.87 29.73 20.47
C ILE A 272 -3.35 29.52 20.51
N PHE A 273 -2.63 30.33 21.30
CA PHE A 273 -1.19 30.25 21.44
C PHE A 273 -0.72 28.91 22.01
N GLU A 274 -1.38 28.40 23.05
CA GLU A 274 -1.10 27.06 23.60
C GLU A 274 -1.25 25.96 22.54
N ILE A 275 -2.20 26.12 21.62
CA ILE A 275 -2.40 25.15 20.53
C ILE A 275 -1.34 25.31 19.43
N ILE A 276 -0.97 26.54 19.08
CA ILE A 276 0.14 26.81 18.16
C ILE A 276 1.42 26.14 18.69
N ILE A 277 1.72 26.28 19.99
CA ILE A 277 2.88 25.64 20.62
C ILE A 277 2.76 24.10 20.54
N SER A 278 1.62 23.53 20.94
CA SER A 278 1.49 22.07 21.01
C SER A 278 1.47 21.37 19.64
N LYS A 279 0.97 22.02 18.59
CA LYS A 279 0.76 21.39 17.27
C LYS A 279 1.68 21.91 16.15
N HIS A 280 2.10 23.16 16.19
CA HIS A 280 2.68 23.85 15.03
C HIS A 280 3.99 24.57 15.29
N THR A 281 4.65 24.35 16.43
CA THR A 281 5.95 25.00 16.73
C THR A 281 6.95 24.89 15.57
N LYS A 282 7.01 23.73 14.87
CA LYS A 282 7.93 23.50 13.74
C LYS A 282 7.52 24.13 12.40
N SER A 283 6.26 24.54 12.25
CA SER A 283 5.69 25.07 10.99
C SER A 283 5.15 26.48 11.11
N VAL A 284 5.30 27.13 12.28
CA VAL A 284 4.70 28.43 12.58
C VAL A 284 5.16 29.55 11.64
N LEU A 285 6.41 29.45 11.15
CA LEU A 285 6.97 30.41 10.22
C LEU A 285 6.29 30.39 8.84
N SER A 286 5.72 29.26 8.43
CA SER A 286 5.04 29.07 7.15
C SER A 286 3.50 29.01 7.29
N LEU A 287 2.94 29.38 8.44
CA LEU A 287 1.48 29.50 8.60
C LEU A 287 1.00 30.81 7.97
N PRO A 288 0.10 30.78 6.99
CA PRO A 288 -0.39 32.01 6.37
C PRO A 288 -1.37 32.74 7.29
N ASN A 289 -1.36 34.08 7.23
CA ASN A 289 -2.40 34.97 7.77
C ASN A 289 -2.65 34.83 9.29
N ILE A 290 -1.60 34.76 10.11
CA ILE A 290 -1.70 34.73 11.59
C ILE A 290 -1.01 35.91 12.28
N GLU A 291 -0.74 36.98 11.52
CA GLU A 291 0.11 38.10 11.91
C GLU A 291 -0.43 38.85 13.13
N SER A 292 -1.73 39.15 13.14
CA SER A 292 -2.37 39.89 14.23
C SER A 292 -2.33 39.11 15.53
N ILE A 293 -2.53 37.79 15.48
CA ILE A 293 -2.41 36.91 16.65
C ILE A 293 -0.98 36.95 17.21
N LEU A 294 0.04 36.83 16.36
CA LEU A 294 1.44 36.88 16.79
C LEU A 294 1.83 38.25 17.39
N GLN A 295 1.43 39.35 16.74
CA GLN A 295 1.66 40.71 17.26
C GLN A 295 0.97 40.92 18.62
N TYR A 296 -0.26 40.39 18.78
CA TYR A 296 -1.00 40.48 20.03
C TYR A 296 -0.25 39.78 21.17
N ILE A 297 0.27 38.57 20.94
CA ILE A 297 1.03 37.80 21.93
C ILE A 297 2.31 38.54 22.33
N LEU A 298 3.04 39.08 21.35
CA LEU A 298 4.30 39.81 21.60
C LEU A 298 4.07 41.09 22.41
N ARG A 299 3.03 41.87 22.11
CA ARG A 299 2.67 43.06 22.89
C ARG A 299 2.17 42.73 24.29
N ALA A 300 1.35 41.68 24.42
CA ALA A 300 0.85 41.23 25.71
C ALA A 300 1.97 40.77 26.67
N LYS A 301 3.08 40.23 26.12
CA LYS A 301 4.29 39.92 26.87
C LYS A 301 4.98 41.18 27.43
N GLU A 302 5.02 42.27 26.67
CA GLU A 302 5.68 43.53 27.07
C GLU A 302 4.95 44.22 28.24
N ASP A 303 3.63 44.15 28.28
CA ASP A 303 2.79 44.77 29.31
C ASP A 303 2.64 43.94 30.61
N ASN A 304 3.41 42.85 30.77
CA ASN A 304 3.39 41.97 31.95
C ASN A 304 1.97 41.46 32.35
N SER A 305 1.13 41.10 31.37
CA SER A 305 -0.18 40.50 31.66
C SER A 305 -0.04 39.22 32.49
N SER A 306 -0.75 39.11 33.61
CA SER A 306 -0.74 37.90 34.46
C SER A 306 -1.35 36.66 33.78
N LEU A 307 -2.07 36.84 32.66
CA LEU A 307 -2.78 35.78 31.96
C LEU A 307 -1.90 35.06 30.92
N ILE A 308 -0.88 35.71 30.38
CA ILE A 308 0.06 35.11 29.42
C ILE A 308 1.37 34.79 30.12
N ASP A 309 1.80 33.53 30.05
CA ASP A 309 3.07 33.10 30.64
C ASP A 309 4.24 33.63 29.81
N ARG A 310 4.94 34.62 30.35
CA ARG A 310 6.13 35.22 29.73
C ARG A 310 7.20 34.18 29.43
N LYS A 311 7.42 33.21 30.31
CA LYS A 311 8.41 32.15 30.10
C LYS A 311 8.01 31.28 28.92
N GLN A 312 6.74 30.93 28.79
CA GLN A 312 6.22 30.17 27.66
C GLN A 312 6.39 30.92 26.33
N VAL A 313 6.15 32.24 26.32
CA VAL A 313 6.40 33.07 25.13
C VAL A 313 7.90 33.17 24.82
N ASP A 314 8.76 33.30 25.84
CA ASP A 314 10.22 33.30 25.67
C ASP A 314 10.74 31.97 25.12
N ASP A 315 10.27 30.84 25.65
CA ASP A 315 10.61 29.49 25.17
C ASP A 315 10.13 29.29 23.71
N PHE A 316 8.94 29.80 23.37
CA PHE A 316 8.42 29.77 22.01
C PHE A 316 9.28 30.61 21.05
N ILE A 317 9.62 31.85 21.41
CA ILE A 317 10.52 32.70 20.62
C ILE A 317 11.87 32.00 20.44
N GLN A 318 12.43 31.40 21.50
CA GLN A 318 13.70 30.69 21.44
C GLN A 318 13.64 29.47 20.50
N ASN A 319 12.55 28.69 20.53
CA ASN A 319 12.35 27.57 19.61
C ASN A 319 12.23 28.05 18.16
N VAL A 320 11.52 29.15 17.91
CA VAL A 320 11.43 29.75 16.57
C VAL A 320 12.79 30.30 16.12
N CYS A 321 13.57 30.89 17.02
CA CYS A 321 14.94 31.31 16.74
C CYS A 321 15.82 30.11 16.35
N HIS A 322 15.70 28.95 17.00
CA HIS A 322 16.39 27.73 16.59
C HIS A 322 15.94 27.24 15.20
N LEU A 323 14.66 27.36 14.85
CA LEU A 323 14.18 27.04 13.51
C LEU A 323 14.76 27.99 12.45
N ILE A 324 14.82 29.30 12.74
CA ILE A 324 15.45 30.27 11.86
C ILE A 324 16.96 29.97 11.73
N GLN A 325 17.64 29.57 12.79
CA GLN A 325 19.04 29.09 12.74
C GLN A 325 19.18 27.88 11.81
N ASP A 326 18.29 26.90 11.90
CA ASP A 326 18.29 25.73 11.03
C ASP A 326 18.01 26.10 9.56
N ILE A 327 17.12 27.07 9.32
CA ILE A 327 16.81 27.58 7.98
C ILE A 327 18.04 28.29 7.37
N VAL A 328 18.65 29.18 8.14
CA VAL A 328 19.84 29.93 7.70
C VAL A 328 21.02 28.99 7.49
N SER A 329 21.23 28.01 8.37
CA SER A 329 22.30 27.01 8.24
C SER A 329 22.05 25.92 7.19
N LEU A 330 21.00 26.06 6.35
CA LEU A 330 20.62 25.09 5.31
C LEU A 330 20.28 23.68 5.82
N ASN A 331 19.95 23.56 7.12
CA ASN A 331 19.62 22.31 7.81
C ASN A 331 18.11 22.03 7.88
N SER A 332 17.29 22.93 7.34
CA SER A 332 15.84 22.75 7.24
C SER A 332 15.42 21.90 6.05
N THR A 333 14.15 21.46 6.07
CA THR A 333 13.57 20.60 5.03
C THR A 333 13.18 21.39 3.80
N ARG A 334 13.17 20.74 2.63
CA ARG A 334 12.66 21.33 1.38
C ARG A 334 11.28 21.97 1.55
N ALA A 335 10.33 21.24 2.13
CA ALA A 335 8.97 21.74 2.37
C ALA A 335 8.92 23.04 3.19
N THR A 336 9.89 23.24 4.09
CA THR A 336 10.02 24.48 4.86
C THR A 336 10.37 25.66 3.96
N TYR A 337 11.33 25.51 3.04
CA TYR A 337 11.74 26.59 2.12
C TYR A 337 10.67 26.93 1.09
N ASP A 338 9.99 25.91 0.54
CA ASP A 338 8.87 26.09 -0.38
C ASP A 338 7.72 26.84 0.32
N GLY A 339 7.40 26.47 1.58
CA GLY A 339 6.38 27.15 2.38
C GLY A 339 6.71 28.61 2.68
N LEU A 340 7.98 28.91 3.02
CA LEU A 340 8.44 30.28 3.31
C LEU A 340 8.44 31.20 2.09
N LEU A 341 8.51 30.65 0.87
CA LEU A 341 8.40 31.43 -0.36
C LEU A 341 6.99 32.03 -0.55
N HIS A 342 5.96 31.32 -0.07
CA HIS A 342 4.55 31.70 -0.26
C HIS A 342 3.96 32.47 0.92
N SER A 343 4.41 32.20 2.15
CA SER A 343 3.99 32.92 3.35
C SER A 343 5.06 32.84 4.44
N SER A 344 5.43 33.97 5.04
CA SER A 344 6.46 34.02 6.06
C SER A 344 6.05 34.95 7.21
N ASN A 345 5.98 34.40 8.43
CA ASN A 345 5.83 35.19 9.66
C ASN A 345 7.18 35.61 10.26
N VAL A 346 8.29 35.45 9.52
CA VAL A 346 9.64 35.64 10.07
C VAL A 346 9.88 37.08 10.53
N SER A 347 9.27 38.07 9.87
CA SER A 347 9.44 39.50 10.18
C SER A 347 9.15 39.84 11.65
N TYR A 348 8.20 39.16 12.28
CA TYR A 348 7.85 39.33 13.70
C TYR A 348 8.92 38.83 14.68
N PHE A 349 9.77 37.91 14.24
CA PHE A 349 10.80 37.30 15.08
C PHE A 349 12.19 37.90 14.84
N LEU A 350 12.41 38.60 13.71
CA LEU A 350 13.68 39.23 13.37
C LEU A 350 14.23 40.23 14.41
N PRO A 351 13.40 40.99 15.17
CA PRO A 351 13.90 41.86 16.23
C PRO A 351 14.58 41.09 17.37
N PHE A 352 14.16 39.85 17.63
CA PHE A 352 14.70 39.00 18.69
C PHE A 352 15.92 38.18 18.25
N PHE A 353 16.38 38.39 17.03
CA PHE A 353 17.37 37.54 16.39
C PHE A 353 18.48 38.33 15.71
N ASP A 354 19.72 37.90 15.94
CA ASP A 354 20.89 38.45 15.27
C ASP A 354 21.29 37.59 14.08
N LEU A 355 20.66 37.87 12.93
CA LEU A 355 21.00 37.22 11.66
C LEU A 355 22.50 37.33 11.36
N ASN A 356 23.12 38.49 11.63
CA ASN A 356 24.50 38.76 11.26
C ASN A 356 25.47 37.85 12.02
N ASN A 357 25.24 37.60 13.31
CA ASN A 357 26.06 36.69 14.10
C ASN A 357 25.98 35.23 13.61
N ILE A 358 24.84 34.80 13.05
CA ILE A 358 24.67 33.43 12.56
C ILE A 358 25.30 33.24 11.19
N PHE A 359 25.16 34.21 10.29
CA PHE A 359 25.84 34.17 9.00
C PHE A 359 27.37 34.20 9.17
N THR A 360 27.89 35.00 10.11
CA THR A 360 29.33 35.09 10.39
C THR A 360 29.90 33.88 11.14
N SER A 361 29.10 33.19 11.96
CA SER A 361 29.52 31.95 12.64
C SER A 361 29.34 30.69 11.78
N SER A 362 28.56 30.77 10.70
CA SER A 362 28.35 29.66 9.77
C SER A 362 29.55 29.46 8.85
N ASN A 363 29.85 28.21 8.50
CA ASN A 363 30.91 27.89 7.54
C ASN A 363 30.56 28.48 6.15
N PRO A 364 31.37 29.41 5.58
CA PRO A 364 31.10 30.03 4.28
C PRO A 364 30.93 29.03 3.11
N GLN A 365 31.51 27.83 3.23
CA GLN A 365 31.39 26.78 2.20
C GLN A 365 29.95 26.23 2.08
N LEU A 366 29.12 26.38 3.10
CA LEU A 366 27.71 25.98 3.07
C LEU A 366 26.91 26.80 2.06
N TYR A 367 27.26 28.07 1.88
CA TYR A 367 26.56 29.02 1.00
C TYR A 367 27.11 29.06 -0.43
N LYS A 368 28.17 28.30 -0.72
CA LYS A 368 28.69 28.14 -2.09
C LYS A 368 27.86 27.16 -2.90
N PHE A 369 27.45 27.53 -4.10
CA PHE A 369 26.79 26.63 -5.01
C PHE A 369 27.76 25.51 -5.45
N PRO A 370 27.30 24.27 -5.67
CA PRO A 370 28.16 23.21 -6.17
C PRO A 370 28.92 23.60 -7.45
N VAL A 371 30.20 23.20 -7.55
CA VAL A 371 31.05 23.56 -8.68
C VAL A 371 30.71 22.71 -9.92
N THR A 372 29.86 23.25 -10.78
CA THR A 372 29.49 22.70 -12.09
C THR A 372 30.49 23.07 -13.20
N THR A 373 30.41 22.38 -14.34
CA THR A 373 31.12 22.73 -15.58
C THR A 373 30.16 23.43 -16.56
N PRO A 374 30.66 24.23 -17.52
CA PRO A 374 29.82 24.86 -18.53
C PRO A 374 28.96 23.87 -19.33
N GLU A 375 29.46 22.66 -19.56
CA GLU A 375 28.72 21.57 -20.20
C GLU A 375 27.48 21.17 -19.39
N ILE A 376 27.64 20.95 -18.07
CA ILE A 376 26.53 20.60 -17.17
C ILE A 376 25.50 21.74 -17.10
N ASP A 377 25.96 22.99 -17.01
CA ASP A 377 25.07 24.15 -16.97
C ASP A 377 24.25 24.26 -18.27
N THR A 378 24.84 23.93 -19.41
CA THR A 378 24.14 23.87 -20.71
C THR A 378 23.11 22.74 -20.75
N ILE A 379 23.45 21.55 -20.24
CA ILE A 379 22.56 20.38 -20.15
C ILE A 379 21.34 20.67 -19.28
N VAL A 380 21.53 21.29 -18.11
CA VAL A 380 20.44 21.57 -17.17
C VAL A 380 19.47 22.63 -17.73
N SER A 381 19.92 23.46 -18.68
CA SER A 381 19.16 24.48 -19.43
C SER A 381 18.57 25.63 -18.61
N ILE A 382 18.60 25.54 -17.27
CA ILE A 382 18.24 26.63 -16.36
C ILE A 382 19.51 27.39 -15.97
N SER A 383 19.42 28.71 -15.87
CA SER A 383 20.53 29.55 -15.44
C SER A 383 21.11 29.06 -14.11
N LYS A 384 22.42 28.82 -14.07
CA LYS A 384 23.13 28.43 -12.85
C LYS A 384 22.88 29.46 -11.74
N PRO A 385 22.39 29.05 -10.57
CA PRO A 385 22.25 29.92 -9.43
C PRO A 385 23.60 30.45 -8.94
N ASN A 386 23.60 31.69 -8.45
CA ASN A 386 24.78 32.24 -7.78
C ASN A 386 24.96 31.61 -6.39
N ASP A 387 26.16 31.80 -5.82
CA ASP A 387 26.38 31.57 -4.39
C ASP A 387 25.36 32.38 -3.58
N ILE A 388 24.92 31.83 -2.45
CA ILE A 388 24.02 32.55 -1.56
C ILE A 388 24.78 33.72 -0.95
N ASP A 389 24.28 34.92 -1.17
CA ASP A 389 24.90 36.13 -0.66
C ASP A 389 24.59 36.24 0.83
N ILE A 390 25.65 36.15 1.64
CA ILE A 390 25.57 36.27 3.09
C ILE A 390 25.98 37.67 3.62
N SER A 391 26.22 38.63 2.72
CA SER A 391 26.55 39.99 3.12
C SER A 391 25.30 40.72 3.63
N ALA A 392 25.38 41.23 4.86
CA ALA A 392 24.24 41.82 5.56
C ALA A 392 23.72 43.07 4.82
N ILE A 393 22.42 43.09 4.52
CA ILE A 393 21.70 44.25 3.98
C ILE A 393 20.57 44.62 4.94
N ASP A 394 20.39 45.90 5.21
CA ASP A 394 19.26 46.44 5.98
C ASP A 394 18.15 46.88 5.01
N PRO A 395 16.86 46.57 5.24
CA PRO A 395 16.27 45.88 6.39
C PRO A 395 16.46 44.35 6.44
N LYS A 396 16.67 43.81 7.64
CA LYS A 396 16.81 42.35 7.93
C LYS A 396 15.74 41.46 7.25
N GLU A 397 14.51 41.97 7.13
CA GLU A 397 13.39 41.25 6.51
C GLU A 397 13.57 41.06 5.00
N GLN A 398 13.97 42.12 4.29
CA GLN A 398 14.23 42.05 2.85
C GLN A 398 15.38 41.09 2.57
N TYR A 399 16.41 41.13 3.42
CA TYR A 399 17.55 40.23 3.32
C TYR A 399 17.17 38.76 3.54
N PHE A 400 16.32 38.44 4.53
CA PHE A 400 15.82 37.07 4.72
C PHE A 400 14.95 36.60 3.54
N CYS A 401 14.07 37.46 3.01
CA CYS A 401 13.27 37.13 1.82
C CYS A 401 14.16 36.87 0.59
N TYR A 402 15.22 37.68 0.42
CA TYR A 402 16.20 37.50 -0.64
C TYR A 402 16.97 36.17 -0.49
N PHE A 403 17.40 35.83 0.73
CA PHE A 403 18.00 34.52 1.04
C PHE A 403 17.08 33.35 0.67
N ILE A 404 15.81 33.38 1.09
CA ILE A 404 14.84 32.32 0.76
C ILE A 404 14.63 32.21 -0.76
N LYS A 405 14.61 33.33 -1.48
CA LYS A 405 14.50 33.33 -2.94
C LYS A 405 15.72 32.68 -3.60
N GLN A 406 16.94 32.98 -3.14
CA GLN A 406 18.16 32.34 -3.65
C GLN A 406 18.19 30.84 -3.36
N VAL A 407 17.74 30.41 -2.17
CA VAL A 407 17.62 28.99 -1.82
C VAL A 407 16.61 28.27 -2.72
N ASN A 408 15.46 28.89 -3.00
CA ASN A 408 14.47 28.30 -3.91
C ASN A 408 15.00 28.20 -5.35
N GLN A 409 15.82 29.14 -5.82
CA GLN A 409 16.53 29.02 -7.09
C GLN A 409 17.51 27.84 -7.09
N TRP A 410 18.20 27.57 -5.97
CA TRP A 410 19.03 26.36 -5.84
C TRP A 410 18.19 25.09 -5.93
N LEU A 411 17.05 25.03 -5.21
CA LEU A 411 16.15 23.87 -5.23
C LEU A 411 15.59 23.58 -6.62
N GLU A 412 15.14 24.61 -7.34
CA GLU A 412 14.64 24.48 -8.72
C GLU A 412 15.72 23.90 -9.65
N TRP A 413 16.95 24.40 -9.53
CA TRP A 413 18.07 23.87 -10.30
C TRP A 413 18.41 22.43 -9.88
N PHE A 414 18.42 22.11 -8.57
CA PHE A 414 18.69 20.75 -8.07
C PHE A 414 17.64 19.75 -8.56
N ASP A 415 16.36 20.13 -8.60
CA ASP A 415 15.31 19.28 -9.16
C ASP A 415 15.53 18.97 -10.62
N LYS A 416 15.81 20.01 -11.42
CA LYS A 416 16.08 19.85 -12.84
C LYS A 416 17.32 18.99 -13.07
N PHE A 417 18.37 19.19 -12.27
CA PHE A 417 19.58 18.38 -12.31
C PHE A 417 19.30 16.91 -11.96
N ILE A 418 18.61 16.63 -10.87
CA ILE A 418 18.24 15.28 -10.47
C ILE A 418 17.38 14.62 -11.55
N ASP A 419 16.40 15.34 -12.09
CA ASP A 419 15.51 14.83 -13.14
C ASP A 419 16.25 14.39 -14.41
N ILE A 420 17.34 15.08 -14.77
CA ILE A 420 18.17 14.74 -15.94
C ILE A 420 19.12 13.59 -15.61
N PHE A 421 19.90 13.73 -14.52
CA PHE A 421 21.03 12.83 -14.25
C PHE A 421 20.66 11.56 -13.50
N GLN A 422 19.46 11.46 -12.89
CA GLN A 422 19.03 10.23 -12.21
C GLN A 422 19.12 8.98 -13.09
N TYR A 423 18.84 9.11 -14.39
CA TYR A 423 18.85 7.97 -15.31
C TYR A 423 20.27 7.53 -15.67
N ILE A 424 21.19 8.49 -15.73
CA ILE A 424 22.61 8.18 -15.88
C ILE A 424 23.09 7.44 -14.63
N ILE A 425 22.73 7.91 -13.43
CA ILE A 425 23.06 7.22 -12.18
C ILE A 425 22.42 5.82 -12.09
N GLU A 426 21.17 5.66 -12.52
CA GLU A 426 20.50 4.36 -12.61
C GLU A 426 21.23 3.40 -13.57
N TRP A 427 21.62 3.89 -14.75
CA TRP A 427 22.41 3.09 -15.69
C TRP A 427 23.77 2.71 -15.11
N LEU A 428 24.48 3.64 -14.46
CA LEU A 428 25.75 3.37 -13.78
C LEU A 428 25.59 2.35 -12.63
N LYS A 429 24.48 2.40 -11.87
CA LYS A 429 24.12 1.39 -10.87
C LYS A 429 24.00 0.01 -11.52
N ASN A 430 23.25 -0.11 -12.61
CA ASN A 430 23.08 -1.39 -13.32
C ASN A 430 24.39 -1.92 -13.91
N ARG A 431 25.40 -1.06 -14.09
CA ARG A 431 26.76 -1.43 -14.50
C ARG A 431 27.75 -1.61 -13.36
N LYS A 432 27.31 -1.54 -12.10
CA LYS A 432 28.12 -1.68 -10.88
C LYS A 432 29.27 -0.67 -10.79
N VAL A 433 29.00 0.59 -11.11
CA VAL A 433 29.95 1.67 -10.84
C VAL A 433 29.96 1.99 -9.34
N ASP A 434 31.16 2.11 -8.75
CA ASP A 434 31.30 2.37 -7.32
C ASP A 434 30.53 3.63 -6.89
N GLY A 435 29.71 3.50 -5.83
CA GLY A 435 28.90 4.59 -5.27
C GLY A 435 27.59 4.90 -6.00
N ALA A 436 27.36 4.39 -7.22
CA ALA A 436 26.15 4.69 -7.99
C ALA A 436 24.87 4.09 -7.37
N GLU A 437 24.95 2.92 -6.74
CA GLU A 437 23.79 2.30 -6.06
C GLU A 437 23.32 3.13 -4.85
N GLN A 438 24.26 3.57 -4.01
CA GLN A 438 23.95 4.43 -2.88
C GLN A 438 23.31 5.75 -3.35
N LEU A 439 23.90 6.38 -4.37
CA LEU A 439 23.37 7.62 -4.94
C LEU A 439 21.99 7.45 -5.54
N PHE A 440 21.74 6.35 -6.24
CA PHE A 440 20.41 6.07 -6.80
C PHE A 440 19.35 5.97 -5.70
N ASN A 441 19.64 5.25 -4.62
CA ASN A 441 18.71 5.11 -3.48
C ASN A 441 18.50 6.44 -2.76
N GLU A 442 19.54 7.26 -2.64
CA GLU A 442 19.47 8.61 -2.06
C GLU A 442 18.66 9.59 -2.93
N ILE A 443 18.81 9.54 -4.25
CA ILE A 443 17.98 10.30 -5.21
C ILE A 443 16.50 9.93 -5.05
N TYR A 444 16.19 8.63 -4.98
CA TYR A 444 14.81 8.16 -4.79
C TYR A 444 14.22 8.66 -3.47
N THR A 445 15.03 8.66 -2.39
CA THR A 445 14.64 9.23 -1.10
C THR A 445 14.33 10.73 -1.19
N ILE A 446 15.11 11.51 -1.95
CA ILE A 446 14.85 12.95 -2.14
C ILE A 446 13.49 13.19 -2.82
N LYS A 447 13.17 12.39 -3.84
CA LYS A 447 11.93 12.55 -4.62
C LYS A 447 10.68 12.19 -3.85
N ASP A 448 10.75 11.12 -3.06
CA ASP A 448 9.59 10.62 -2.33
C ASP A 448 9.41 11.29 -0.96
N ASN A 449 10.46 11.91 -0.42
CA ASN A 449 10.42 12.49 0.91
C ASN A 449 10.72 14.00 0.92
N SER A 450 9.65 14.79 1.02
CA SER A 450 9.69 16.26 1.17
C SER A 450 10.36 16.73 2.47
N THR A 451 10.59 15.85 3.45
CA THR A 451 11.31 16.16 4.69
C THR A 451 12.84 16.07 4.55
N THR A 452 13.37 15.82 3.35
CA THR A 452 14.82 15.78 3.14
C THR A 452 15.43 17.17 3.36
N LYS A 453 16.52 17.23 4.14
CA LYS A 453 17.23 18.47 4.45
C LYS A 453 17.99 19.00 3.22
N LEU A 454 18.01 20.32 3.05
CA LEU A 454 18.66 20.96 1.90
C LEU A 454 20.17 20.69 1.83
N ASN A 455 20.87 20.72 2.96
CA ASN A 455 22.29 20.36 3.00
C ASN A 455 22.57 18.94 2.48
N LYS A 456 21.70 17.99 2.78
CA LYS A 456 21.78 16.60 2.31
C LYS A 456 21.55 16.54 0.80
N ILE A 457 20.56 17.27 0.28
CA ILE A 457 20.33 17.39 -1.18
C ILE A 457 21.60 17.93 -1.84
N LYS A 458 22.15 19.03 -1.33
CA LYS A 458 23.41 19.62 -1.85
C LYS A 458 24.57 18.62 -1.84
N MET A 459 24.76 17.85 -0.76
CA MET A 459 25.81 16.82 -0.69
C MET A 459 25.62 15.73 -1.74
N ILE A 460 24.38 15.27 -1.95
CA ILE A 460 24.05 14.27 -2.97
C ILE A 460 24.35 14.82 -4.37
N ILE A 461 23.96 16.07 -4.66
CA ILE A 461 24.31 16.74 -5.92
C ILE A 461 25.83 16.81 -6.12
N GLN A 462 26.60 17.15 -5.08
CA GLN A 462 28.06 17.18 -5.16
C GLN A 462 28.67 15.79 -5.43
N GLN A 463 28.11 14.73 -4.85
CA GLN A 463 28.56 13.36 -5.11
C GLN A 463 28.20 12.90 -6.52
N ILE A 464 27.01 13.24 -7.03
CA ILE A 464 26.64 13.00 -8.44
C ILE A 464 27.61 13.75 -9.36
N LEU A 465 27.84 15.04 -9.10
CA LEU A 465 28.79 15.87 -9.85
C LEU A 465 30.19 15.26 -9.89
N LYS A 466 30.66 14.64 -8.81
CA LYS A 466 31.95 13.95 -8.78
C LYS A 466 32.03 12.83 -9.82
N ILE A 467 30.97 12.05 -10.00
CA ILE A 467 30.94 10.94 -10.96
C ILE A 467 30.77 11.46 -12.41
N ILE A 468 29.93 12.47 -12.63
CA ILE A 468 29.56 12.91 -13.99
C ILE A 468 30.54 13.94 -14.58
N LYS A 469 31.12 14.82 -13.75
CA LYS A 469 32.01 15.91 -14.19
C LYS A 469 33.24 15.44 -14.97
N PRO A 470 33.85 14.29 -14.66
CA PRO A 470 34.99 13.79 -15.43
C PRO A 470 34.63 13.16 -16.79
N LEU A 471 33.35 12.98 -17.10
CA LEU A 471 32.90 12.37 -18.35
C LEU A 471 32.93 13.40 -19.48
N ASN A 472 33.99 13.38 -20.30
CA ASN A 472 34.16 14.30 -21.45
C ASN A 472 33.06 14.22 -22.53
N ASN A 473 32.20 13.21 -22.48
CA ASN A 473 31.13 12.95 -23.43
C ASN A 473 29.77 12.90 -22.72
N LEU A 474 29.58 13.73 -21.69
CA LEU A 474 28.37 13.72 -20.85
C LEU A 474 27.13 14.12 -21.65
N GLN A 475 27.24 15.16 -22.47
CA GLN A 475 26.16 15.57 -23.40
C GLN A 475 25.72 14.40 -24.30
N ARG A 476 26.69 13.73 -24.93
CA ARG A 476 26.49 12.56 -25.80
C ARG A 476 25.74 11.44 -25.06
N LEU A 477 26.03 11.25 -23.77
CA LEU A 477 25.35 10.27 -22.92
C LEU A 477 23.91 10.69 -22.58
N CYS A 478 23.69 11.96 -22.24
CA CYS A 478 22.36 12.53 -22.00
C CYS A 478 21.44 12.38 -23.22
N ASP A 479 21.95 12.62 -24.43
CA ASP A 479 21.20 12.50 -25.68
C ASP A 479 20.83 11.04 -25.96
N LEU A 480 21.75 10.11 -25.72
CA LEU A 480 21.54 8.68 -25.92
C LEU A 480 20.45 8.10 -24.99
N PHE A 481 20.36 8.61 -23.76
CA PHE A 481 19.29 8.25 -22.82
C PHE A 481 18.03 9.12 -22.95
N ASN A 482 18.05 10.10 -23.88
CA ASN A 482 16.99 11.09 -24.06
C ASN A 482 16.61 11.78 -22.74
N CYS A 483 17.61 12.11 -21.90
CA CYS A 483 17.41 12.72 -20.59
C CYS A 483 16.91 14.17 -20.66
N LEU A 484 17.13 14.84 -21.79
CA LEU A 484 16.80 16.25 -21.98
C LEU A 484 15.30 16.46 -22.28
N ASN A 485 14.70 15.54 -23.05
CA ASN A 485 13.27 15.59 -23.39
C ASN A 485 12.48 14.74 -22.39
N LEU A 486 11.90 15.41 -21.39
CA LEU A 486 11.10 14.74 -20.35
C LEU A 486 9.76 14.19 -20.87
N PHE A 487 9.26 14.77 -21.96
CA PHE A 487 8.02 14.41 -22.63
C PHE A 487 8.12 14.78 -24.12
N GLU A 488 7.65 13.90 -25.00
CA GLU A 488 7.61 14.09 -26.44
C GLU A 488 6.29 13.52 -26.97
N ASP A 489 5.44 14.37 -27.56
CA ASP A 489 4.24 13.91 -28.26
C ASP A 489 4.63 13.42 -29.66
N ILE A 490 4.37 12.16 -29.97
CA ILE A 490 4.72 11.55 -31.27
C ILE A 490 3.54 11.67 -32.22
N ASN A 491 2.35 11.34 -31.74
CA ASN A 491 1.13 11.34 -32.51
C ASN A 491 -0.01 11.92 -31.65
N PRO A 492 -0.29 13.23 -31.80
CA PRO A 492 -1.42 13.86 -31.13
C PRO A 492 -2.68 13.15 -31.61
N GLY A 493 -3.49 12.66 -30.67
CA GLY A 493 -4.52 11.64 -30.94
C GLY A 493 -5.31 11.86 -32.23
N SER A 494 -5.41 10.83 -33.08
CA SER A 494 -6.09 10.89 -34.38
C SER A 494 -7.09 9.76 -34.56
N LEU A 495 -8.11 10.01 -35.37
CA LEU A 495 -9.14 9.04 -35.74
C LEU A 495 -8.64 8.17 -36.89
N SER A 496 -8.73 6.86 -36.73
CA SER A 496 -8.37 5.86 -37.74
C SER A 496 -9.45 5.69 -38.82
N HIS A 497 -9.08 5.03 -39.93
CA HIS A 497 -10.01 4.68 -41.00
C HIS A 497 -11.10 3.68 -40.53
N PRO A 498 -12.37 3.86 -40.94
CA PRO A 498 -13.49 3.04 -40.47
C PRO A 498 -13.37 1.53 -40.72
N ASP A 499 -12.63 1.12 -41.76
CA ASP A 499 -12.55 -0.27 -42.20
C ASP A 499 -11.77 -1.18 -41.22
N GLN A 500 -10.88 -0.59 -40.41
CA GLN A 500 -10.06 -1.33 -39.44
C GLN A 500 -10.78 -1.54 -38.09
N TRP A 501 -11.83 -0.78 -37.81
CA TRP A 501 -12.49 -0.73 -36.52
C TRP A 501 -13.13 -2.06 -36.11
N LYS A 502 -13.80 -2.76 -37.03
CA LYS A 502 -14.52 -4.01 -36.70
C LYS A 502 -13.58 -5.11 -36.19
N SER A 503 -12.46 -5.31 -36.89
CA SER A 503 -11.46 -6.33 -36.52
C SER A 503 -10.83 -5.99 -35.17
N TYR A 504 -10.36 -4.74 -35.03
CA TYR A 504 -9.74 -4.27 -33.80
C TYR A 504 -10.67 -4.32 -32.59
N PHE A 505 -11.95 -3.98 -32.77
CA PHE A 505 -12.95 -4.03 -31.70
C PHE A 505 -13.26 -5.47 -31.27
N ALA A 506 -13.35 -6.40 -32.21
CA ALA A 506 -13.52 -7.83 -31.91
C ALA A 506 -12.32 -8.38 -31.14
N GLU A 507 -11.11 -7.99 -31.54
CA GLU A 507 -9.87 -8.37 -30.86
C GLU A 507 -9.78 -7.78 -29.44
N LEU A 508 -10.11 -6.49 -29.25
CA LEU A 508 -10.17 -5.84 -27.94
C LEU A 508 -11.14 -6.55 -27.00
N LYS A 509 -12.34 -6.89 -27.49
CA LYS A 509 -13.32 -7.66 -26.71
C LYS A 509 -12.80 -9.05 -26.32
N ARG A 510 -12.04 -9.70 -27.19
CA ARG A 510 -11.50 -11.05 -26.96
C ARG A 510 -10.33 -11.04 -25.98
N LEU A 511 -9.40 -10.09 -26.13
CA LEU A 511 -8.12 -10.08 -25.42
C LEU A 511 -8.12 -9.22 -24.15
N HIS A 512 -9.03 -8.24 -24.03
CA HIS A 512 -9.02 -7.25 -22.95
C HIS A 512 -10.43 -6.97 -22.40
N VAL A 513 -11.10 -8.03 -21.92
CA VAL A 513 -12.47 -7.96 -21.40
C VAL A 513 -12.63 -6.89 -20.30
N ASN A 514 -11.58 -6.65 -19.51
CA ASN A 514 -11.62 -5.76 -18.35
C ASN A 514 -11.27 -4.29 -18.65
N THR A 515 -10.87 -3.90 -19.88
CA THR A 515 -10.45 -2.52 -20.18
C THR A 515 -11.62 -1.66 -20.70
N THR A 516 -12.67 -1.57 -19.88
CA THR A 516 -13.88 -0.82 -20.22
C THR A 516 -14.41 0.00 -19.04
N PHE A 517 -15.09 1.10 -19.34
CA PHE A 517 -15.85 1.84 -18.34
C PHE A 517 -17.15 2.36 -18.96
N THR A 518 -18.18 2.58 -18.13
CA THR A 518 -19.50 3.04 -18.59
C THR A 518 -19.69 4.49 -18.21
N VAL A 519 -20.09 5.33 -19.17
CA VAL A 519 -20.41 6.74 -18.94
C VAL A 519 -21.92 6.88 -18.86
N ASN A 520 -22.43 7.34 -17.71
CA ASN A 520 -23.85 7.55 -17.48
C ASN A 520 -24.38 8.79 -18.24
N HIS A 521 -25.70 8.93 -18.33
CA HIS A 521 -26.32 10.14 -18.87
C HIS A 521 -25.94 11.36 -18.03
N HIS A 522 -25.66 12.48 -18.70
CA HIS A 522 -25.38 13.77 -18.05
C HIS A 522 -24.26 13.68 -17.01
N ALA A 523 -23.29 12.78 -17.24
CA ALA A 523 -22.17 12.56 -16.35
C ALA A 523 -20.86 12.87 -17.07
N ILE A 524 -19.90 13.37 -16.29
CA ILE A 524 -18.49 13.41 -16.66
C ILE A 524 -17.86 12.21 -15.97
N GLN A 525 -17.19 11.36 -16.75
CA GLN A 525 -16.49 10.21 -16.23
C GLN A 525 -15.01 10.28 -16.60
N ASP A 526 -14.16 10.08 -15.60
CA ASP A 526 -12.71 10.02 -15.74
C ASP A 526 -12.23 8.58 -15.51
N ILE A 527 -11.27 8.14 -16.31
CA ILE A 527 -10.46 6.96 -16.05
C ILE A 527 -8.98 7.36 -16.06
N THR A 528 -8.23 6.85 -15.07
CA THR A 528 -6.80 7.10 -14.93
C THR A 528 -6.04 5.79 -15.09
N CYS A 529 -5.08 5.78 -16.00
CA CYS A 529 -4.18 4.66 -16.23
C CYS A 529 -2.78 5.05 -15.74
N PRO A 530 -2.19 4.36 -14.74
CA PRO A 530 -0.84 4.66 -14.28
C PRO A 530 0.18 4.35 -15.39
N ILE A 531 1.19 5.22 -15.52
CA ILE A 531 2.28 5.08 -16.46
C ILE A 531 3.58 5.26 -15.68
N ASP A 532 4.44 4.25 -15.72
CA ASP A 532 5.77 4.35 -15.11
C ASP A 532 6.67 5.32 -15.88
N ALA A 533 7.80 5.66 -15.27
CA ALA A 533 8.87 6.39 -15.93
C ALA A 533 9.39 5.62 -17.17
N ARG A 534 9.94 6.38 -18.13
CA ARG A 534 10.62 5.87 -19.33
C ARG A 534 9.73 4.96 -20.18
N ARG A 535 8.54 5.42 -20.55
CA ARG A 535 7.61 4.67 -21.40
C ARG A 535 7.38 5.37 -22.73
N LEU A 536 7.40 4.59 -23.79
CA LEU A 536 6.63 4.86 -25.00
C LEU A 536 5.22 4.34 -24.75
N VAL A 537 4.22 5.21 -24.90
CA VAL A 537 2.85 4.89 -24.55
C VAL A 537 1.99 5.03 -25.80
N ARG A 538 1.38 3.92 -26.20
CA ARG A 538 0.36 3.85 -27.24
C ARG A 538 -0.99 3.69 -26.57
N TRP A 539 -1.88 4.61 -26.84
CA TRP A 539 -3.23 4.58 -26.28
C TRP A 539 -4.28 4.58 -27.38
N SER A 540 -5.40 3.94 -27.13
CA SER A 540 -6.55 3.92 -28.03
C SER A 540 -7.86 3.90 -27.26
N VAL A 541 -8.88 4.49 -27.87
CA VAL A 541 -10.25 4.59 -27.34
C VAL A 541 -11.22 4.26 -28.47
N VAL A 542 -12.20 3.42 -28.15
CA VAL A 542 -13.23 2.97 -29.08
C VAL A 542 -14.61 3.03 -28.44
N CYS A 543 -15.60 3.49 -29.21
CA CYS A 543 -17.01 3.44 -28.83
C CYS A 543 -17.85 2.90 -30.00
N LEU A 544 -18.93 2.19 -29.69
CA LEU A 544 -19.86 1.66 -30.69
C LEU A 544 -20.76 2.75 -31.29
N GLU A 545 -21.20 3.71 -30.47
CA GLU A 545 -22.31 4.62 -30.82
C GLU A 545 -22.22 5.97 -30.09
N LEU A 546 -21.24 6.84 -30.39
CA LEU A 546 -21.26 8.22 -29.87
C LEU A 546 -20.43 9.24 -30.65
N ASP A 547 -20.97 10.46 -30.68
CA ASP A 547 -20.25 11.72 -30.69
C ASP A 547 -20.12 12.19 -29.23
N CYS A 548 -18.92 12.20 -28.63
CA CYS A 548 -18.72 12.66 -27.25
C CYS A 548 -17.61 13.70 -27.13
N ASN A 549 -17.65 14.48 -26.04
CA ASN A 549 -16.55 15.35 -25.67
C ASN A 549 -15.47 14.50 -25.00
N ILE A 550 -14.28 14.47 -25.59
CA ILE A 550 -13.16 13.66 -25.09
C ILE A 550 -11.98 14.58 -24.81
N LYS A 551 -11.40 14.44 -23.62
CA LYS A 551 -10.11 15.01 -23.25
C LYS A 551 -9.19 13.88 -22.79
N ILE A 552 -7.98 13.84 -23.33
CA ILE A 552 -6.93 12.88 -22.97
C ILE A 552 -5.71 13.69 -22.60
N GLU A 553 -5.23 13.48 -21.38
CA GLU A 553 -4.11 14.22 -20.81
C GLU A 553 -3.17 13.30 -20.06
N TYR A 554 -1.89 13.64 -20.05
CA TYR A 554 -0.87 12.99 -19.26
C TYR A 554 -0.54 13.87 -18.04
N GLN A 555 -0.75 13.36 -16.82
CA GLN A 555 -0.50 14.08 -15.58
C GLN A 555 0.68 13.47 -14.82
N ILE A 556 1.68 14.28 -14.48
CA ILE A 556 2.88 13.84 -13.76
C ILE A 556 2.57 13.68 -12.27
N ASN A 557 2.99 12.57 -11.65
CA ASN A 557 2.67 12.25 -10.25
C ASN A 557 3.18 13.28 -9.23
N THR A 558 4.30 13.96 -9.53
CA THR A 558 4.96 14.89 -8.60
C THR A 558 4.40 16.31 -8.64
N SER A 559 3.50 16.63 -9.57
CA SER A 559 2.88 17.96 -9.64
C SER A 559 1.46 17.85 -10.18
N HIS A 560 0.47 17.99 -9.30
CA HIS A 560 -0.94 18.03 -9.70
C HIS A 560 -1.25 19.15 -10.72
N LEU A 561 -0.35 20.14 -10.86
CA LEU A 561 -0.50 21.31 -11.73
C LEU A 561 0.11 21.17 -13.15
N LYS A 562 0.93 20.15 -13.44
CA LYS A 562 1.48 19.95 -14.80
C LYS A 562 0.80 18.77 -15.48
N SER A 563 -0.04 19.08 -16.46
CA SER A 563 -0.71 18.11 -17.33
C SER A 563 -0.49 18.48 -18.79
N ASP A 564 -0.04 17.52 -19.59
CA ASP A 564 0.13 17.68 -21.04
C ASP A 564 -1.14 17.17 -21.74
N THR A 565 -1.82 18.03 -22.50
CA THR A 565 -3.04 17.63 -23.24
C THR A 565 -2.65 16.95 -24.55
N LEU A 566 -2.93 15.65 -24.66
CA LEU A 566 -2.63 14.81 -25.82
C LEU A 566 -3.73 14.87 -26.89
N PHE A 567 -4.97 15.07 -26.44
CA PHE A 567 -6.13 15.23 -27.31
C PHE A 567 -7.24 15.96 -26.59
N HIS A 568 -7.85 16.95 -27.23
CA HIS A 568 -9.06 17.60 -26.72
C HIS A 568 -9.95 18.01 -27.88
N LYS A 569 -11.14 17.42 -27.95
CA LYS A 569 -12.12 17.78 -28.97
C LYS A 569 -13.53 17.52 -28.47
N GLN A 570 -14.44 18.42 -28.88
CA GLN A 570 -15.87 18.31 -28.62
C GLN A 570 -16.57 17.56 -29.76
N ASN A 571 -17.62 16.81 -29.44
CA ASN A 571 -18.43 16.03 -30.40
C ASN A 571 -17.60 15.13 -31.34
N VAL A 572 -16.75 14.28 -30.76
CA VAL A 572 -15.84 13.38 -31.51
C VAL A 572 -16.61 12.16 -32.01
N PRO A 573 -16.71 11.93 -33.33
CA PRO A 573 -17.47 10.83 -33.90
C PRO A 573 -16.70 9.51 -33.80
N LEU A 574 -16.66 8.94 -32.59
CA LEU A 574 -16.06 7.62 -32.35
C LEU A 574 -16.88 6.48 -32.94
N HIS A 575 -18.11 6.74 -33.39
CA HIS A 575 -18.95 5.72 -34.02
C HIS A 575 -18.24 5.09 -35.22
N LYS A 576 -17.82 3.83 -35.03
CA LYS A 576 -17.06 3.02 -35.99
C LYS A 576 -15.66 3.57 -36.33
N GLN A 577 -15.06 4.33 -35.44
CA GLN A 577 -13.68 4.82 -35.56
C GLN A 577 -12.89 4.50 -34.29
N ILE A 578 -11.57 4.38 -34.42
CA ILE A 578 -10.64 4.23 -33.28
C ILE A 578 -9.91 5.56 -33.13
N LEU A 579 -10.03 6.20 -31.97
CA LEU A 579 -9.15 7.31 -31.59
C LEU A 579 -7.88 6.72 -31.00
N ARG A 580 -6.72 7.06 -31.53
CA ARG A 580 -5.43 6.55 -31.03
C ARG A 580 -4.37 7.63 -31.05
N GLY A 581 -3.44 7.58 -30.10
CA GLY A 581 -2.29 8.46 -30.04
C GLY A 581 -1.08 7.77 -29.45
N GLU A 582 0.06 8.45 -29.53
CA GLU A 582 1.35 7.93 -29.07
C GLU A 582 2.19 9.06 -28.50
N PHE A 583 2.80 8.84 -27.35
CA PHE A 583 3.73 9.79 -26.74
C PHE A 583 4.84 9.04 -26.00
N LYS A 584 5.94 9.74 -25.74
CA LYS A 584 7.04 9.28 -24.88
C LYS A 584 7.09 10.12 -23.63
N THR A 585 7.34 9.48 -22.50
CA THR A 585 7.60 10.17 -21.24
C THR A 585 8.77 9.54 -20.52
N GLN A 586 9.62 10.38 -19.94
CA GLN A 586 10.67 9.94 -19.02
C GLN A 586 10.14 9.85 -17.59
N ARG A 587 9.07 10.58 -17.24
CA ARG A 587 8.54 10.67 -15.87
C ARG A 587 7.44 9.65 -15.62
N SER A 588 7.21 9.30 -14.36
CA SER A 588 6.00 8.57 -13.96
C SER A 588 4.81 9.53 -13.85
N GLY A 589 3.63 9.02 -14.14
CA GLY A 589 2.42 9.80 -14.19
C GLY A 589 1.20 8.92 -14.39
N SER A 590 0.13 9.54 -14.89
CA SER A 590 -1.08 8.84 -15.29
C SER A 590 -1.64 9.43 -16.57
N LEU A 591 -2.10 8.56 -17.46
CA LEU A 591 -2.94 8.95 -18.59
C LEU A 591 -4.37 9.05 -18.09
N LYS A 592 -4.93 10.25 -18.16
CA LYS A 592 -6.30 10.54 -17.77
C LYS A 592 -7.14 10.72 -19.02
N ILE A 593 -8.21 9.92 -19.12
CA ILE A 593 -9.21 10.00 -20.19
C ILE A 593 -10.50 10.49 -19.55
N THR A 594 -10.94 11.68 -19.95
CA THR A 594 -12.18 12.30 -19.52
C THR A 594 -13.16 12.26 -20.67
N VAL A 595 -14.34 11.68 -20.41
CA VAL A 595 -15.47 11.64 -21.34
C VAL A 595 -16.63 12.39 -20.71
N ASP A 596 -17.08 13.43 -21.39
CA ASP A 596 -18.23 14.24 -20.99
C ASP A 596 -19.43 13.90 -21.90
N ASN A 597 -20.48 13.36 -21.28
CA ASN A 597 -21.73 12.93 -21.92
C ASN A 597 -22.91 13.86 -21.52
N GLN A 598 -22.67 15.17 -21.48
CA GLN A 598 -23.72 16.17 -21.20
C GLN A 598 -24.82 16.25 -22.28
N THR A 599 -24.59 15.73 -23.49
CA THR A 599 -25.54 15.80 -24.62
C THR A 599 -26.79 14.91 -24.48
N GLY A 600 -26.86 14.05 -23.45
CA GLY A 600 -28.09 13.32 -23.09
C GLY A 600 -28.32 11.99 -23.81
N HIS A 601 -27.26 11.28 -24.17
CA HIS A 601 -27.35 9.94 -24.76
C HIS A 601 -27.31 8.81 -23.71
N ALA A 602 -27.93 7.66 -24.05
CA ALA A 602 -27.94 6.40 -23.28
C ALA A 602 -26.59 6.07 -22.63
N PRO A 603 -26.55 5.46 -21.42
CA PRO A 603 -25.27 5.06 -20.82
C PRO A 603 -24.52 4.14 -21.78
N ARG A 604 -23.26 4.45 -22.10
CA ARG A 604 -22.46 3.68 -23.06
C ARG A 604 -21.16 3.20 -22.46
N THR A 605 -20.74 2.03 -22.91
CA THR A 605 -19.44 1.44 -22.58
C THR A 605 -18.38 2.00 -23.53
N ILE A 606 -17.29 2.50 -22.97
CA ILE A 606 -16.08 2.92 -23.68
C ILE A 606 -15.03 1.84 -23.47
N TRP A 607 -14.42 1.39 -24.57
CA TRP A 607 -13.28 0.48 -24.54
C TRP A 607 -12.01 1.30 -24.71
N TYR A 608 -10.98 0.98 -23.92
CA TYR A 608 -9.68 1.62 -24.06
C TYR A 608 -8.56 0.58 -24.03
N GLN A 609 -7.43 0.92 -24.62
CA GLN A 609 -6.19 0.17 -24.52
C GLN A 609 -5.06 1.15 -24.23
N CYS A 610 -4.23 0.83 -23.24
CA CYS A 610 -2.98 1.52 -23.00
C CYS A 610 -1.87 0.47 -23.06
N LYS A 611 -1.03 0.53 -24.09
CA LYS A 611 0.18 -0.30 -24.21
C LYS A 611 1.37 0.57 -23.89
N THR A 612 2.13 0.18 -22.88
CA THR A 612 3.38 0.84 -22.52
C THR A 612 4.55 -0.05 -22.91
N VAL A 613 5.58 0.55 -23.50
CA VAL A 613 6.84 -0.11 -23.84
C VAL A 613 7.94 0.68 -23.17
N SER A 614 8.88 0.02 -22.50
CA SER A 614 10.07 0.69 -21.96
C SER A 614 10.81 1.44 -23.07
N LEU A 615 11.20 2.69 -22.83
CA LEU A 615 12.14 3.38 -23.69
C LEU A 615 13.47 2.64 -23.60
N SER A 616 13.79 1.86 -24.64
CA SER A 616 15.02 1.07 -24.68
C SER A 616 16.23 1.99 -24.54
N THR A 617 17.12 1.62 -23.63
CA THR A 617 18.52 2.02 -23.71
C THR A 617 19.03 1.53 -25.06
N CYS A 618 19.74 2.37 -25.81
CA CYS A 618 20.31 2.00 -27.11
C CYS A 618 21.06 0.67 -26.97
N HIS A 619 20.49 -0.41 -27.52
CA HIS A 619 20.99 -1.78 -27.39
C HIS A 619 22.39 -1.92 -27.99
N LEU A 620 22.66 -1.21 -29.09
CA LEU A 620 24.00 -1.16 -29.68
C LEU A 620 25.00 -0.50 -28.72
N PHE A 621 24.63 0.61 -28.08
CA PHE A 621 25.49 1.27 -27.10
C PHE A 621 25.76 0.37 -25.89
N ASP A 622 24.73 -0.25 -25.32
CA ASP A 622 24.88 -1.18 -24.20
C ASP A 622 25.73 -2.40 -24.56
N GLY A 623 25.58 -2.89 -25.79
CA GLY A 623 26.38 -3.97 -26.36
C GLY A 623 27.86 -3.59 -26.49
N ILE A 624 28.14 -2.43 -27.09
CA ILE A 624 29.50 -1.89 -27.22
C ILE A 624 30.11 -1.66 -25.83
N PHE A 625 29.36 -1.07 -24.90
CA PHE A 625 29.83 -0.87 -23.54
C PHE A 625 30.17 -2.21 -22.85
N SER A 626 29.31 -3.23 -23.00
CA SER A 626 29.53 -4.55 -22.41
C SER A 626 30.74 -5.24 -23.01
N MET A 627 30.96 -5.12 -24.32
CA MET A 627 32.15 -5.61 -25.03
C MET A 627 33.43 -4.99 -24.45
N PHE A 628 33.50 -3.66 -24.36
CA PHE A 628 34.69 -3.02 -23.80
C PHE A 628 34.86 -3.33 -22.32
N ARG A 629 33.78 -3.44 -21.54
CA ARG A 629 33.85 -3.85 -20.14
C ARG A 629 34.47 -5.25 -20.01
N GLN A 630 34.03 -6.23 -20.79
CA GLN A 630 34.61 -7.58 -20.77
C GLN A 630 36.08 -7.59 -21.21
N LYS A 631 36.47 -6.70 -22.13
CA LYS A 631 37.86 -6.54 -22.55
C LYS A 631 38.75 -5.99 -21.41
N TYR A 632 38.22 -5.09 -20.58
CA TYR A 632 38.95 -4.45 -19.49
C TYR A 632 38.91 -5.20 -18.16
N PHE A 633 37.83 -5.91 -17.87
CA PHE A 633 37.59 -6.55 -16.57
C PHE A 633 37.42 -8.06 -16.76
N LYS A 634 38.25 -8.85 -16.06
CA LYS A 634 38.27 -10.32 -16.19
C LYS A 634 37.05 -11.00 -15.55
N GLN A 635 36.39 -10.35 -14.60
CA GLN A 635 35.20 -10.87 -13.92
C GLN A 635 34.03 -9.89 -14.12
N SER A 636 32.86 -10.41 -14.50
CA SER A 636 31.63 -9.60 -14.68
C SER A 636 31.09 -8.99 -13.38
N THR A 637 31.62 -9.43 -12.23
CA THR A 637 31.24 -8.98 -10.89
C THR A 637 32.08 -7.81 -10.36
N GLU A 638 33.20 -7.46 -10.99
CA GLU A 638 34.04 -6.34 -10.53
C GLU A 638 33.32 -5.00 -10.71
N ASN A 639 33.42 -4.17 -9.66
CA ASN A 639 32.91 -2.80 -9.69
C ASN A 639 33.85 -1.90 -10.52
N ILE A 640 33.26 -0.96 -11.25
CA ILE A 640 34.00 -0.01 -12.09
C ILE A 640 34.33 1.22 -11.24
N LYS A 641 35.62 1.54 -11.10
CA LYS A 641 36.07 2.77 -10.44
C LYS A 641 35.91 3.99 -11.35
N GLU A 642 35.85 5.17 -10.75
CA GLU A 642 35.65 6.45 -11.45
C GLU A 642 36.64 6.68 -12.62
N ASN A 643 37.94 6.47 -12.39
CA ASN A 643 38.97 6.65 -13.43
C ASN A 643 38.84 5.64 -14.58
N ASP A 644 38.46 4.40 -14.26
CA ASP A 644 38.29 3.34 -15.26
C ASP A 644 37.04 3.61 -16.12
N LEU A 645 35.99 4.18 -15.52
CA LEU A 645 34.78 4.60 -16.24
C LEU A 645 35.09 5.65 -17.30
N ILE A 646 35.89 6.67 -17.00
CA ILE A 646 36.25 7.73 -17.95
C ILE A 646 36.97 7.15 -19.17
N LYS A 647 37.95 6.28 -18.92
CA LYS A 647 38.71 5.60 -19.98
C LYS A 647 37.79 4.72 -20.82
N LEU A 648 36.97 3.90 -20.16
CA LEU A 648 36.00 3.00 -20.80
C LEU A 648 35.03 3.78 -21.71
N MET A 649 34.45 4.88 -21.20
CA MET A 649 33.50 5.70 -21.96
C MET A 649 34.14 6.38 -23.16
N SER A 650 35.40 6.83 -23.03
CA SER A 650 36.15 7.44 -24.14
C SER A 650 36.37 6.45 -25.27
N GLU A 651 36.71 5.20 -24.94
CA GLU A 651 36.90 4.13 -25.94
C GLU A 651 35.59 3.66 -26.55
N VAL A 652 34.53 3.55 -25.76
CA VAL A 652 33.18 3.22 -26.26
C VAL A 652 32.71 4.25 -27.28
N PHE A 653 32.86 5.54 -26.99
CA PHE A 653 32.47 6.59 -27.95
C PHE A 653 33.39 6.65 -29.17
N SER A 654 34.70 6.45 -28.99
CA SER A 654 35.62 6.34 -30.14
C SER A 654 35.26 5.16 -31.04
N PHE A 655 34.85 4.02 -30.47
CA PHE A 655 34.35 2.89 -31.24
C PHE A 655 33.04 3.25 -31.95
N ILE A 656 32.08 3.90 -31.29
CA ILE A 656 30.84 4.34 -31.94
C ILE A 656 31.16 5.25 -33.13
N ASP A 657 32.08 6.21 -32.97
CA ASP A 657 32.47 7.12 -34.05
C ASP A 657 33.11 6.35 -35.22
N ASN A 658 33.97 5.38 -34.95
CA ASN A 658 34.56 4.52 -35.99
C ASN A 658 33.50 3.63 -36.67
N LEU A 659 32.49 3.16 -35.92
CA LEU A 659 31.38 2.36 -36.41
C LEU A 659 30.52 3.16 -37.38
N LEU A 660 30.13 4.38 -36.99
CA LEU A 660 29.34 5.28 -37.82
C LEU A 660 30.12 5.77 -39.06
N ASN A 661 31.45 5.83 -38.98
CA ASN A 661 32.30 6.12 -40.13
C ASN A 661 32.58 4.90 -41.04
N GLY A 662 32.22 3.69 -40.59
CA GLY A 662 32.47 2.44 -41.30
C GLY A 662 33.95 2.02 -41.34
N ASN A 663 34.78 2.60 -40.48
CA ASN A 663 36.23 2.33 -40.39
C ASN A 663 36.56 1.10 -39.54
N ILE A 664 35.58 0.56 -38.83
CA ILE A 664 35.74 -0.64 -38.00
C ILE A 664 35.88 -1.89 -38.87
N THR A 665 36.73 -2.82 -38.44
CA THR A 665 36.88 -4.13 -39.05
C THR A 665 35.83 -5.13 -38.53
N LEU A 666 35.50 -6.13 -39.36
CA LEU A 666 34.55 -7.17 -38.97
C LEU A 666 35.01 -7.99 -37.75
N GLN A 667 36.33 -8.15 -37.57
CA GLN A 667 36.93 -8.75 -36.39
C GLN A 667 36.60 -7.97 -35.11
N GLU A 668 36.72 -6.65 -35.13
CA GLU A 668 36.40 -5.77 -34.00
C GLU A 668 34.90 -5.79 -33.66
N MET A 669 34.04 -6.01 -34.65
CA MET A 669 32.60 -6.20 -34.44
C MET A 669 32.24 -7.59 -33.91
N GLY A 670 33.17 -8.55 -33.85
CA GLY A 670 32.89 -9.95 -33.54
C GLY A 670 32.10 -10.16 -32.25
N TYR A 671 32.36 -9.35 -31.21
CA TYR A 671 31.64 -9.41 -29.93
C TYR A 671 30.21 -8.84 -30.01
N LEU A 672 29.92 -7.94 -30.95
CA LEU A 672 28.59 -7.39 -31.18
C LEU A 672 27.66 -8.37 -31.89
N LYS A 673 28.15 -9.48 -32.44
CA LYS A 673 27.30 -10.54 -33.02
C LYS A 673 26.22 -10.99 -32.02
N THR A 674 26.58 -11.16 -30.75
CA THR A 674 25.63 -11.53 -29.66
C THR A 674 24.50 -10.51 -29.51
N VAL A 675 24.80 -9.22 -29.66
CA VAL A 675 23.82 -8.13 -29.55
C VAL A 675 22.80 -8.22 -30.69
N PHE A 676 23.25 -8.50 -31.91
CA PHE A 676 22.37 -8.75 -33.05
C PHE A 676 21.63 -10.10 -32.96
N TYR A 677 22.22 -11.11 -32.31
CA TYR A 677 21.62 -12.42 -32.10
C TYR A 677 20.56 -12.48 -31.00
N ASP A 678 20.69 -11.70 -29.94
CA ASP A 678 19.90 -11.88 -28.72
C ASP A 678 18.88 -10.78 -28.51
N LYS A 679 18.98 -9.68 -29.26
CA LYS A 679 18.07 -8.54 -29.12
C LYS A 679 17.30 -8.27 -30.40
N ASN A 680 16.05 -7.87 -30.22
CA ASN A 680 15.25 -7.38 -31.33
C ASN A 680 15.59 -5.90 -31.64
N ILE A 681 16.65 -5.69 -32.41
CA ILE A 681 17.19 -4.37 -32.72
C ILE A 681 16.57 -3.84 -33.99
N ASP A 682 15.83 -2.73 -33.90
CA ASP A 682 15.58 -1.88 -35.06
C ASP A 682 16.83 -1.06 -35.35
N VAL A 683 17.63 -1.55 -36.30
CA VAL A 683 18.90 -0.93 -36.69
C VAL A 683 18.71 0.55 -37.06
N LYS A 684 17.59 0.95 -37.68
CA LYS A 684 17.39 2.34 -38.09
C LYS A 684 17.22 3.26 -36.90
N GLU A 685 16.39 2.87 -35.93
CA GLU A 685 16.18 3.65 -34.71
C GLU A 685 17.43 3.69 -33.82
N GLU A 686 18.19 2.59 -33.75
CA GLU A 686 19.41 2.52 -32.97
C GLU A 686 20.54 3.35 -33.58
N VAL A 687 20.71 3.31 -34.90
CA VAL A 687 21.63 4.17 -35.63
C VAL A 687 21.25 5.64 -35.47
N LYS A 688 19.95 6.00 -35.57
CA LYS A 688 19.48 7.37 -35.29
C LYS A 688 19.88 7.83 -33.89
N LYS A 689 19.68 6.99 -32.86
CA LYS A 689 20.11 7.31 -31.48
C LYS A 689 21.63 7.54 -31.38
N LEU A 690 22.44 6.73 -32.08
CA LEU A 690 23.90 6.89 -32.12
C LEU A 690 24.34 8.13 -32.94
N PHE A 691 23.60 8.52 -33.97
CA PHE A 691 23.88 9.72 -34.78
C PHE A 691 23.44 11.03 -34.13
N ALA A 692 22.31 11.04 -33.40
CA ALA A 692 21.88 12.19 -32.61
C ALA A 692 22.97 12.63 -31.60
N ASN A 693 23.77 11.67 -31.18
CA ASN A 693 24.92 11.82 -30.31
C ASN A 693 26.17 12.42 -31.03
N ARG A 694 26.24 12.43 -32.37
CA ARG A 694 27.36 12.96 -33.17
C ARG A 694 27.16 14.40 -33.66
N SER A 695 25.92 14.79 -33.98
CA SER A 695 25.56 16.01 -34.73
C SER A 695 25.88 17.36 -34.05
N ILE A 696 26.31 17.38 -32.78
CA ILE A 696 26.64 18.62 -32.05
C ILE A 696 28.10 19.04 -32.28
N THR A 697 29.01 18.08 -32.50
CA THR A 697 30.45 18.33 -32.62
C THR A 697 30.81 19.10 -33.90
N ASP A 698 30.11 18.81 -35.01
CA ASP A 698 30.39 19.43 -36.31
C ASP A 698 29.84 20.87 -36.40
N ASN A 699 28.69 21.14 -35.77
CA ASN A 699 28.10 22.49 -35.74
C ASN A 699 28.97 23.49 -34.96
N GLN A 700 29.69 23.07 -33.91
CA GLN A 700 30.57 23.98 -33.16
C GLN A 700 31.84 24.36 -33.94
N GLN A 701 32.35 23.50 -34.82
CA GLN A 701 33.48 23.84 -35.69
C GLN A 701 33.07 24.70 -36.90
N GLU A 702 31.86 24.54 -37.43
CA GLU A 702 31.35 25.38 -38.52
C GLU A 702 30.89 26.78 -38.06
N THR A 703 30.38 26.90 -36.84
CA THR A 703 29.98 28.21 -36.26
C THR A 703 31.18 29.14 -36.02
N MET A 704 32.39 28.59 -35.84
CA MET A 704 33.62 29.41 -35.82
C MET A 704 34.16 29.79 -37.21
N ARG A 705 33.61 29.24 -38.31
CA ARG A 705 34.12 29.50 -39.67
C ARG A 705 33.21 30.36 -40.56
N THR A 706 31.96 30.63 -40.19
CA THR A 706 31.04 31.39 -41.06
C THR A 706 30.19 32.42 -40.32
N THR A 707 30.82 33.43 -39.71
CA THR A 707 30.17 34.73 -39.48
C THR A 707 30.12 35.52 -40.77
N THR A 708 29.27 35.13 -41.72
CA THR A 708 28.48 36.03 -42.60
C THR A 708 27.59 35.24 -43.56
N THR A 709 26.33 35.69 -43.63
CA THR A 709 25.32 35.47 -44.69
C THR A 709 24.42 34.21 -44.67
N THR A 710 23.15 34.49 -44.31
CA THR A 710 21.87 34.06 -44.93
C THR A 710 21.11 32.82 -44.43
N THR A 711 19.87 33.10 -44.03
CA THR A 711 18.82 32.32 -43.35
C THR A 711 18.09 31.30 -44.24
N THR A 712 18.80 30.49 -45.05
CA THR A 712 18.11 29.52 -45.95
C THR A 712 18.74 28.12 -46.03
N THR A 713 19.57 27.74 -45.05
CA THR A 713 20.34 26.49 -45.08
C THR A 713 19.89 25.39 -44.10
N ASN A 714 18.87 25.63 -43.25
CA ASN A 714 18.40 24.63 -42.27
C ASN A 714 17.66 23.43 -42.88
N ILE A 715 17.25 23.48 -44.16
CA ILE A 715 16.57 22.37 -44.83
C ILE A 715 17.57 21.42 -45.52
N LEU A 716 18.77 21.90 -45.87
CA LEU A 716 19.78 21.09 -46.56
C LEU A 716 20.59 20.19 -45.60
N SER A 717 20.85 20.62 -44.35
CA SER A 717 21.62 19.82 -43.37
C SER A 717 20.89 18.55 -42.89
N HIS A 718 19.56 18.60 -42.72
CA HIS A 718 18.77 17.41 -42.35
C HIS A 718 18.75 16.34 -43.47
N SER A 719 18.79 16.76 -44.73
CA SER A 719 18.79 15.81 -45.86
C SER A 719 20.10 15.03 -46.03
N GLN A 720 21.21 15.57 -45.51
CA GLN A 720 22.53 14.95 -45.59
C GLN A 720 22.75 13.94 -44.46
N SER A 721 22.26 14.21 -43.24
CA SER A 721 22.30 13.26 -42.11
C SER A 721 21.44 12.02 -42.36
N ASP A 722 20.28 12.16 -43.02
CA ASP A 722 19.41 11.02 -43.32
C ASP A 722 20.07 10.03 -44.30
N ARG A 723 20.83 10.54 -45.28
CA ARG A 723 21.60 9.69 -46.21
C ARG A 723 22.73 8.93 -45.50
N GLU A 724 23.44 9.58 -44.60
CA GLU A 724 24.51 8.94 -43.81
C GLU A 724 23.94 7.87 -42.86
N ILE A 725 22.81 8.16 -42.21
CA ILE A 725 22.07 7.20 -41.39
C ILE A 725 21.66 5.98 -42.22
N GLU A 726 21.07 6.19 -43.41
CA GLU A 726 20.68 5.07 -44.28
C GLU A 726 21.87 4.23 -44.74
N GLN A 727 23.01 4.86 -45.03
CA GLN A 727 24.23 4.16 -45.42
C GLN A 727 24.78 3.28 -44.28
N VAL A 728 24.83 3.79 -43.05
CA VAL A 728 25.25 3.00 -41.87
C VAL A 728 24.24 1.89 -41.57
N CYS A 729 22.93 2.16 -41.75
CA CYS A 729 21.90 1.13 -41.62
C CYS A 729 22.10 -0.01 -42.63
N GLU A 730 22.46 0.30 -43.88
CA GLU A 730 22.77 -0.71 -44.90
C GLU A 730 23.96 -1.58 -44.47
N TRP A 731 25.05 -0.97 -43.97
CA TRP A 731 26.22 -1.70 -43.50
C TRP A 731 25.89 -2.63 -42.34
N LEU A 732 25.19 -2.13 -41.32
CA LEU A 732 24.83 -2.92 -40.14
C LEU A 732 23.79 -4.00 -40.43
N ARG A 733 22.83 -3.75 -41.34
CA ARG A 733 21.90 -4.79 -41.81
C ARG A 733 22.62 -5.88 -42.58
N THR A 734 23.57 -5.52 -43.45
CA THR A 734 24.41 -6.50 -44.14
C THR A 734 25.20 -7.34 -43.15
N TYR A 735 25.76 -6.71 -42.10
CA TYR A 735 26.45 -7.41 -41.02
C TYR A 735 25.52 -8.31 -40.20
N GLN A 736 24.29 -7.85 -39.92
CA GLN A 736 23.27 -8.62 -39.23
C GLN A 736 22.91 -9.88 -40.01
N TYR A 737 22.57 -9.77 -41.30
CA TYR A 737 22.30 -10.94 -42.13
C TYR A 737 23.50 -11.89 -42.18
N TYR A 738 24.71 -11.34 -42.31
CA TYR A 738 25.93 -12.14 -42.27
C TYR A 738 26.06 -12.88 -40.93
N SER A 739 25.80 -12.22 -39.80
CA SER A 739 25.86 -12.89 -38.50
C SER A 739 24.88 -14.07 -38.43
N TYR A 740 23.67 -13.93 -38.96
CA TYR A 740 22.70 -15.03 -38.99
C TYR A 740 22.96 -16.09 -40.06
N LEU A 741 23.95 -15.92 -40.93
CA LEU A 741 24.19 -16.80 -42.07
C LEU A 741 24.33 -18.27 -41.66
N ASN A 742 25.09 -18.56 -40.61
CA ASN A 742 25.25 -19.94 -40.11
C ASN A 742 23.94 -20.52 -39.59
N ASN A 743 23.11 -19.73 -38.91
CA ASN A 743 21.81 -20.18 -38.42
C ASN A 743 20.85 -20.43 -39.59
N ILE A 744 20.91 -19.61 -40.65
CA ILE A 744 20.11 -19.80 -41.86
C ILE A 744 20.53 -21.09 -42.58
N ILE A 745 21.84 -21.32 -42.75
CA ILE A 745 22.36 -22.54 -43.37
C ILE A 745 21.98 -23.77 -42.54
N ASP A 746 22.24 -23.75 -41.23
CA ASP A 746 21.89 -24.84 -40.32
C ASP A 746 20.37 -25.09 -40.33
N CYS A 747 19.54 -24.06 -40.36
CA CYS A 747 18.09 -24.19 -40.49
C CYS A 747 17.69 -24.92 -41.78
N VAL A 748 18.18 -24.46 -42.93
CA VAL A 748 17.84 -25.05 -44.24
C VAL A 748 18.28 -26.51 -44.32
N GLN A 749 19.48 -26.83 -43.83
CA GLN A 749 20.03 -28.18 -43.85
C GLN A 749 19.36 -29.10 -42.84
N ARG A 750 19.17 -28.64 -41.59
CA ARG A 750 18.62 -29.45 -40.50
C ARG A 750 17.20 -29.90 -40.74
N PHE A 751 16.40 -29.07 -41.42
CA PHE A 751 14.99 -29.37 -41.72
C PHE A 751 14.76 -29.77 -43.18
N ASN A 752 15.82 -30.03 -43.96
CA ASN A 752 15.73 -30.43 -45.38
C ASN A 752 14.76 -29.55 -46.20
N ILE A 753 14.84 -28.22 -46.03
CA ILE A 753 13.88 -27.28 -46.60
C ILE A 753 13.97 -27.22 -48.12
N ILE A 754 15.16 -27.41 -48.69
CA ILE A 754 15.38 -27.40 -50.15
C ILE A 754 15.44 -28.83 -50.67
N SER A 755 14.63 -29.15 -51.66
CA SER A 755 14.62 -30.48 -52.29
C SER A 755 15.85 -30.68 -53.19
N ASN A 756 16.66 -31.72 -52.91
CA ASN A 756 17.89 -32.09 -53.63
C ASN A 756 17.69 -32.54 -55.10
N SER A 757 16.56 -32.23 -55.74
CA SER A 757 16.20 -32.73 -57.08
C SER A 757 16.76 -31.91 -58.24
N ASP A 758 17.23 -30.68 -58.01
CA ASP A 758 17.84 -29.84 -59.05
C ASP A 758 19.35 -29.65 -58.77
N GLU A 759 20.21 -30.30 -59.57
CA GLU A 759 21.68 -30.12 -59.58
C GLU A 759 22.12 -28.68 -59.94
N ASN A 760 21.19 -27.76 -60.17
CA ASN A 760 21.44 -26.40 -60.64
C ASN A 760 21.32 -25.31 -59.56
N ASP A 761 20.78 -25.57 -58.37
CA ASP A 761 20.69 -24.53 -57.31
C ASP A 761 21.97 -24.45 -56.47
N LYS A 762 23.00 -23.78 -57.03
CA LYS A 762 24.26 -23.47 -56.33
C LYS A 762 24.10 -22.37 -55.27
N SER A 763 22.88 -21.92 -54.95
CA SER A 763 22.66 -20.77 -54.07
C SER A 763 23.09 -21.03 -52.62
N LEU A 764 22.85 -22.24 -52.10
CA LEU A 764 23.25 -22.66 -50.76
C LEU A 764 24.76 -22.93 -50.68
N ASP A 765 25.31 -23.59 -51.71
CA ASP A 765 26.77 -23.84 -51.83
C ASP A 765 27.54 -22.52 -51.85
N HIS A 766 27.06 -21.52 -52.60
CA HIS A 766 27.66 -20.18 -52.63
C HIS A 766 27.60 -19.48 -51.26
N LEU A 767 26.56 -19.72 -50.45
CA LEU A 767 26.47 -19.17 -49.08
C LEU A 767 27.41 -19.91 -48.11
N GLN A 768 27.67 -21.20 -48.32
CA GLN A 768 28.63 -21.99 -47.54
C GLN A 768 30.08 -21.67 -47.89
N GLU A 769 30.36 -21.36 -49.15
CA GLU A 769 31.68 -20.95 -49.64
C GLU A 769 32.04 -19.49 -49.26
N MET A 770 31.07 -18.70 -48.78
CA MET A 770 31.30 -17.34 -48.28
C MET A 770 32.14 -17.37 -46.99
N THR A 771 33.46 -17.31 -47.16
CA THR A 771 34.43 -17.18 -46.07
C THR A 771 34.62 -15.71 -45.67
N MET A 772 34.48 -15.41 -44.38
CA MET A 772 34.65 -14.03 -43.90
C MET A 772 36.09 -13.57 -44.04
N ASN A 773 36.30 -12.49 -44.80
CA ASN A 773 37.50 -11.68 -44.59
C ASN A 773 37.30 -10.81 -43.34
N GLU A 774 37.74 -11.30 -42.18
CA GLU A 774 37.62 -10.61 -40.89
C GLU A 774 38.31 -9.23 -40.87
N ASN A 775 39.27 -8.99 -41.77
CA ASN A 775 39.97 -7.71 -41.95
C ASN A 775 39.22 -6.72 -42.85
N CYS A 776 38.07 -7.11 -43.42
CA CYS A 776 37.25 -6.20 -44.21
C CYS A 776 36.66 -5.12 -43.29
N SER A 777 36.62 -3.86 -43.77
CA SER A 777 35.98 -2.78 -43.03
C SER A 777 34.47 -2.79 -43.23
N LEU A 778 33.72 -2.29 -42.23
CA LEU A 778 32.26 -2.22 -42.28
C LEU A 778 31.77 -1.44 -43.52
N LYS A 779 32.47 -0.37 -43.91
CA LYS A 779 32.15 0.40 -45.13
C LYS A 779 32.20 -0.43 -46.41
N LYS A 780 33.08 -1.44 -46.49
CA LYS A 780 33.24 -2.32 -47.65
C LYS A 780 32.31 -3.53 -47.61
N ILE A 781 31.56 -3.74 -46.51
CA ILE A 781 30.73 -4.94 -46.35
C ILE A 781 29.60 -4.99 -47.38
N SER A 782 28.93 -3.86 -47.65
CA SER A 782 27.80 -3.82 -48.58
C SER A 782 28.22 -3.97 -50.03
N GLU A 783 29.48 -3.66 -50.35
CA GLU A 783 30.06 -3.96 -51.67
C GLU A 783 30.49 -5.42 -51.78
N THR A 784 31.15 -5.94 -50.74
CA THR A 784 31.71 -7.31 -50.71
C THR A 784 30.62 -8.38 -50.58
N TYR A 785 29.55 -8.10 -49.84
CA TYR A 785 28.43 -9.02 -49.55
C TYR A 785 27.08 -8.47 -50.05
N LYS A 786 27.12 -7.71 -51.15
CA LYS A 786 25.93 -7.10 -51.77
C LYS A 786 24.83 -8.10 -52.07
N ASP A 787 25.21 -9.30 -52.50
CA ASP A 787 24.28 -10.39 -52.80
C ASP A 787 23.55 -10.88 -51.56
N LEU A 788 24.23 -10.92 -50.41
CA LEU A 788 23.65 -11.32 -49.13
C LEU A 788 22.59 -10.30 -48.66
N TYR A 789 22.90 -9.01 -48.78
CA TYR A 789 21.93 -7.94 -48.50
C TYR A 789 20.70 -8.03 -49.41
N LYS A 790 20.90 -8.17 -50.74
CA LYS A 790 19.80 -8.25 -51.71
C LYS A 790 18.88 -9.46 -51.49
N ARG A 791 19.44 -10.60 -51.10
CA ARG A 791 18.69 -11.84 -50.86
C ARG A 791 17.83 -11.74 -49.60
N PHE A 792 18.39 -11.24 -48.50
CA PHE A 792 17.72 -11.23 -47.21
C PHE A 792 17.02 -9.92 -46.84
N GLN A 793 17.10 -8.86 -47.65
CA GLN A 793 16.45 -7.57 -47.36
C GLN A 793 14.93 -7.64 -47.10
N LYS A 794 14.26 -8.69 -47.57
CA LYS A 794 12.82 -8.95 -47.33
C LYS A 794 12.54 -9.41 -45.89
N LEU A 795 13.55 -9.95 -45.20
CA LEU A 795 13.43 -10.44 -43.83
C LEU A 795 13.69 -9.31 -42.83
N THR A 796 12.76 -9.11 -41.92
CA THR A 796 12.97 -8.26 -40.74
C THR A 796 13.79 -9.01 -39.67
N ASN A 797 14.29 -8.30 -38.66
CA ASN A 797 15.02 -8.93 -37.56
C ASN A 797 14.18 -9.97 -36.80
N HIS A 798 12.86 -9.76 -36.69
CA HIS A 798 11.96 -10.76 -36.11
C HIS A 798 11.98 -12.09 -36.86
N HIS A 799 12.12 -12.07 -38.19
CA HIS A 799 12.26 -13.30 -38.99
C HIS A 799 13.60 -13.99 -38.71
N LEU A 800 14.68 -13.22 -38.59
CA LEU A 800 16.01 -13.79 -38.27
C LEU A 800 16.02 -14.43 -36.87
N GLN A 801 15.39 -13.77 -35.90
CA GLN A 801 15.20 -14.31 -34.54
C GLN A 801 14.32 -15.56 -34.53
N LEU A 802 13.28 -15.60 -35.36
CA LEU A 802 12.46 -16.81 -35.54
C LEU A 802 13.31 -17.97 -36.07
N ILE A 803 14.13 -17.76 -37.11
CA ILE A 803 15.04 -18.78 -37.65
C ILE A 803 15.94 -19.33 -36.54
N LYS A 804 16.60 -18.46 -35.77
CA LYS A 804 17.44 -18.86 -34.63
C LYS A 804 16.65 -19.65 -33.59
N THR A 805 15.50 -19.14 -33.16
CA THR A 805 14.66 -19.80 -32.15
C THR A 805 14.20 -21.18 -32.61
N ILE A 806 13.87 -21.34 -33.88
CA ILE A 806 13.48 -22.62 -34.49
C ILE A 806 14.65 -23.59 -34.55
N VAL A 807 15.85 -23.13 -34.89
CA VAL A 807 17.08 -23.95 -34.86
C VAL A 807 17.37 -24.45 -33.44
N GLU A 808 17.24 -23.59 -32.43
CA GLU A 808 17.39 -23.93 -31.01
C GLU A 808 16.28 -24.88 -30.53
N CYS A 809 15.04 -24.64 -30.94
CA CYS A 809 13.84 -25.42 -30.61
C CYS A 809 13.49 -26.45 -31.69
N SER A 810 14.50 -27.07 -32.30
CA SER A 810 14.31 -27.96 -33.46
C SER A 810 13.35 -29.13 -33.22
N ASN A 811 13.19 -29.56 -31.96
CA ASN A 811 12.24 -30.61 -31.59
C ASN A 811 10.79 -30.22 -31.95
N VAL A 812 10.43 -28.94 -31.91
CA VAL A 812 9.08 -28.46 -32.23
C VAL A 812 8.76 -28.70 -33.70
N VAL A 813 9.69 -28.36 -34.61
CA VAL A 813 9.53 -28.59 -36.05
C VAL A 813 9.53 -30.09 -36.36
N GLN A 814 10.45 -30.85 -35.76
CA GLN A 814 10.50 -32.31 -35.91
C GLN A 814 9.22 -33.00 -35.42
N MET A 815 8.62 -32.50 -34.34
CA MET A 815 7.33 -32.97 -33.86
C MET A 815 6.23 -32.69 -34.90
N MET A 816 6.17 -31.49 -35.46
CA MET A 816 5.17 -31.14 -36.47
C MET A 816 5.31 -31.99 -37.75
N GLU A 817 6.54 -32.28 -38.17
CA GLU A 817 6.86 -33.15 -39.29
C GLU A 817 6.52 -34.62 -38.99
N LYS A 818 6.90 -35.14 -37.81
CA LYS A 818 6.63 -36.51 -37.37
C LYS A 818 5.13 -36.84 -37.37
N PHE A 819 4.29 -35.88 -36.97
CA PHE A 819 2.83 -36.05 -36.94
C PHE A 819 2.14 -35.57 -38.24
N ASP A 820 2.91 -35.17 -39.24
CA ASP A 820 2.44 -34.71 -40.55
C ASP A 820 1.37 -33.61 -40.45
N LEU A 821 1.54 -32.65 -39.54
CA LEU A 821 0.46 -31.72 -39.16
C LEU A 821 0.08 -30.71 -40.25
N TYR A 822 0.92 -30.52 -41.27
CA TYR A 822 0.65 -29.59 -42.38
C TYR A 822 0.10 -30.26 -43.64
N SER A 823 -0.11 -31.58 -43.65
CA SER A 823 -0.88 -32.23 -44.71
C SER A 823 -2.37 -31.91 -44.60
N SER A 824 -3.17 -32.18 -45.64
CA SER A 824 -4.63 -31.95 -45.59
C SER A 824 -5.30 -32.76 -44.47
N ASN A 825 -4.83 -33.97 -44.20
CA ASN A 825 -5.30 -34.81 -43.10
C ASN A 825 -4.75 -34.35 -41.74
N GLY A 826 -3.48 -33.95 -41.69
CA GLY A 826 -2.85 -33.40 -40.48
C GLY A 826 -3.49 -32.10 -40.02
N LEU A 827 -3.80 -31.18 -40.95
CA LEU A 827 -4.48 -29.92 -40.66
C LEU A 827 -5.87 -30.17 -40.07
N ARG A 828 -6.62 -31.11 -40.64
CA ARG A 828 -7.93 -31.51 -40.11
C ARG A 828 -7.79 -32.06 -38.70
N ARG A 829 -6.83 -32.96 -38.47
CA ARG A 829 -6.54 -33.54 -37.16
C ARG A 829 -6.10 -32.48 -36.15
N PHE A 830 -5.28 -31.52 -36.55
CA PHE A 830 -4.86 -30.38 -35.74
C PHE A 830 -6.06 -29.52 -35.34
N GLN A 831 -6.96 -29.21 -36.29
CA GLN A 831 -8.17 -28.42 -36.01
C GLN A 831 -9.12 -29.15 -35.05
N GLU A 832 -9.33 -30.45 -35.25
CA GLU A 832 -10.16 -31.29 -34.38
C GLU A 832 -9.57 -31.36 -32.96
N LEU A 833 -8.26 -31.63 -32.82
CA LEU A 833 -7.56 -31.60 -31.54
C LEU A 833 -7.60 -30.21 -30.89
N ARG A 834 -7.35 -29.15 -31.65
CA ARG A 834 -7.41 -27.77 -31.15
C ARG A 834 -8.79 -27.48 -30.58
N ASP A 835 -9.85 -27.78 -31.31
CA ASP A 835 -11.22 -27.44 -30.90
C ASP A 835 -11.66 -28.30 -29.70
N ASN A 836 -11.30 -29.58 -29.69
CA ASN A 836 -11.53 -30.48 -28.56
C ASN A 836 -10.77 -30.04 -27.31
N LEU A 837 -9.46 -29.79 -27.42
CA LEU A 837 -8.62 -29.34 -26.30
C LEU A 837 -8.99 -27.92 -25.85
N THR A 838 -9.40 -27.03 -26.76
CA THR A 838 -9.88 -25.69 -26.40
C THR A 838 -11.13 -25.79 -25.55
N THR A 839 -12.06 -26.67 -25.91
CA THR A 839 -13.29 -26.93 -25.15
C THR A 839 -12.98 -27.60 -23.80
N GLN A 840 -12.08 -28.58 -23.78
CA GLN A 840 -11.67 -29.29 -22.57
C GLN A 840 -10.86 -28.42 -21.59
N PHE A 841 -10.02 -27.52 -22.09
CA PHE A 841 -9.13 -26.67 -21.29
C PHE A 841 -9.72 -25.30 -20.95
N GLN A 842 -11.01 -25.04 -21.24
CA GLN A 842 -11.68 -23.76 -20.91
C GLN A 842 -11.51 -23.34 -19.45
N LEU A 843 -11.35 -24.31 -18.53
CA LEU A 843 -11.18 -24.08 -17.10
C LEU A 843 -9.78 -24.44 -16.56
N GLN A 844 -8.86 -24.89 -17.41
CA GLN A 844 -7.50 -25.32 -17.03
C GLN A 844 -6.47 -24.29 -17.52
N GLU A 845 -6.16 -23.29 -16.68
CA GLU A 845 -5.35 -22.12 -17.06
C GLU A 845 -3.98 -22.52 -17.65
N ARG A 846 -3.27 -23.46 -17.02
CA ARG A 846 -1.96 -23.95 -17.48
C ARG A 846 -2.03 -24.67 -18.84
N ASN A 847 -2.98 -25.59 -19.02
CA ASN A 847 -3.10 -26.34 -20.27
C ASN A 847 -3.62 -25.46 -21.40
N ASN A 848 -4.47 -24.47 -21.09
CA ASN A 848 -4.91 -23.46 -22.04
C ASN A 848 -3.73 -22.57 -22.48
N MET A 849 -2.82 -22.20 -21.58
CA MET A 849 -1.58 -21.50 -21.95
C MET A 849 -0.69 -22.33 -22.89
N ILE A 850 -0.51 -23.63 -22.61
CA ILE A 850 0.29 -24.54 -23.47
C ILE A 850 -0.40 -24.72 -24.84
N LEU A 851 -1.73 -24.88 -24.87
CA LEU A 851 -2.52 -24.97 -26.09
C LEU A 851 -2.41 -23.69 -26.93
N ASN A 852 -2.55 -22.51 -26.33
CA ASN A 852 -2.36 -21.24 -27.03
C ASN A 852 -0.95 -21.10 -27.59
N SER A 853 0.05 -21.52 -26.82
CA SER A 853 1.45 -21.54 -27.26
C SER A 853 1.66 -22.47 -28.44
N TRP A 854 0.99 -23.63 -28.45
CA TRP A 854 1.03 -24.59 -29.55
C TRP A 854 0.33 -24.07 -30.81
N ILE A 855 -0.83 -23.40 -30.67
CA ILE A 855 -1.55 -22.77 -31.79
C ILE A 855 -0.69 -21.70 -32.46
N ILE A 856 -0.06 -20.83 -31.67
CA ILE A 856 0.84 -19.78 -32.18
C ILE A 856 2.05 -20.42 -32.86
N SER A 857 2.66 -21.43 -32.23
CA SER A 857 3.81 -22.15 -32.80
C SER A 857 3.48 -22.85 -34.12
N TYR A 858 2.28 -23.43 -34.26
CA TYR A 858 1.81 -24.02 -35.51
C TYR A 858 1.70 -22.98 -36.64
N ALA A 859 1.25 -21.76 -36.35
CA ALA A 859 1.20 -20.73 -37.39
C ALA A 859 2.60 -20.29 -37.86
N LEU A 860 3.60 -20.33 -36.97
CA LEU A 860 4.96 -19.83 -37.24
C LEU A 860 5.89 -20.89 -37.83
N CYS A 861 5.65 -22.18 -37.57
CA CYS A 861 6.52 -23.27 -38.03
C CYS A 861 6.25 -23.73 -39.48
N GLU A 862 5.15 -23.30 -40.11
CA GLU A 862 4.76 -23.73 -41.46
C GLU A 862 5.88 -23.61 -42.52
N PRO A 863 6.64 -22.49 -42.61
CA PRO A 863 7.70 -22.35 -43.61
C PRO A 863 8.88 -23.31 -43.42
N PHE A 864 9.03 -23.89 -42.22
CA PHE A 864 10.17 -24.74 -41.86
C PHE A 864 9.91 -26.23 -42.05
N VAL A 865 8.64 -26.63 -42.27
CA VAL A 865 8.25 -28.03 -42.52
C VAL A 865 8.04 -28.31 -44.01
N ARG A 866 7.70 -27.28 -44.80
CA ARG A 866 7.47 -27.45 -46.25
C ARG A 866 8.77 -27.41 -47.03
N GLN A 867 8.93 -28.38 -47.92
CA GLN A 867 9.99 -28.33 -48.93
C GLN A 867 9.68 -27.28 -50.00
N VAL A 868 10.71 -26.56 -50.42
CA VAL A 868 10.68 -25.61 -51.54
C VAL A 868 11.78 -25.96 -52.55
N GLU A 869 11.60 -25.51 -53.79
CA GLU A 869 12.57 -25.76 -54.87
C GLU A 869 13.82 -24.87 -54.75
N LYS A 870 13.66 -23.63 -54.24
CA LYS A 870 14.75 -22.64 -54.16
C LYS A 870 14.80 -21.92 -52.81
N LEU A 871 15.97 -21.44 -52.43
CA LEU A 871 16.15 -20.65 -51.21
C LEU A 871 15.30 -19.36 -51.21
N GLU A 872 15.14 -18.70 -52.35
CA GLU A 872 14.31 -17.51 -52.48
C GLU A 872 12.84 -17.78 -52.13
N ASP A 873 12.32 -18.97 -52.43
CA ASP A 873 10.94 -19.34 -52.12
C ASP A 873 10.75 -19.52 -50.61
N PHE A 874 11.75 -20.06 -49.91
CA PHE A 874 11.75 -20.12 -48.45
C PHE A 874 11.76 -18.72 -47.83
N ILE A 875 12.61 -17.82 -48.33
CA ILE A 875 12.68 -16.42 -47.88
C ILE A 875 11.34 -15.71 -48.10
N ASP A 876 10.70 -15.91 -49.26
CA ASP A 876 9.41 -15.31 -49.57
C ASP A 876 8.26 -15.88 -48.74
N ASN A 877 8.33 -17.16 -48.36
CA ASN A 877 7.36 -17.76 -47.44
C ASN A 877 7.54 -17.26 -46.00
N LEU A 878 8.79 -17.09 -45.55
CA LEU A 878 9.07 -16.45 -44.26
C LEU A 878 8.59 -15.01 -44.21
N ALA A 879 8.88 -14.20 -45.24
CA ALA A 879 8.53 -12.78 -45.28
C ALA A 879 7.01 -12.51 -45.27
N LYS A 880 6.16 -13.52 -45.55
CA LYS A 880 4.69 -13.42 -45.45
C LYS A 880 4.19 -13.46 -43.99
N LEU A 881 5.02 -13.86 -43.03
CA LEU A 881 4.65 -13.90 -41.61
C LEU A 881 4.64 -12.48 -41.02
N SER A 882 3.45 -11.86 -40.89
CA SER A 882 3.32 -10.48 -40.40
C SER A 882 3.30 -10.33 -38.87
N ASN A 883 3.08 -11.42 -38.12
CA ASN A 883 2.75 -11.40 -36.69
C ASN A 883 3.85 -12.04 -35.82
N ILE A 884 5.12 -11.67 -36.05
CA ILE A 884 6.24 -12.17 -35.24
C ILE A 884 6.62 -11.09 -34.21
N ASP A 885 6.33 -11.33 -32.94
CA ASP A 885 6.81 -10.50 -31.82
C ASP A 885 7.58 -11.34 -30.78
N GLU A 886 8.13 -10.69 -29.76
CA GLU A 886 8.95 -11.36 -28.74
C GLU A 886 8.12 -12.37 -27.92
N SER A 887 6.84 -12.08 -27.68
CA SER A 887 5.89 -13.01 -27.04
C SER A 887 5.70 -14.28 -27.87
N SER A 888 5.60 -14.13 -29.20
CA SER A 888 5.42 -15.23 -30.14
C SER A 888 6.61 -16.20 -30.16
N LEU A 889 7.83 -15.69 -30.00
CA LEU A 889 9.04 -16.51 -29.89
C LEU A 889 9.09 -17.28 -28.55
N GLU A 890 8.66 -16.66 -27.46
CA GLU A 890 8.54 -17.33 -26.15
C GLU A 890 7.50 -18.46 -26.18
N HIS A 891 6.43 -18.34 -26.97
CA HIS A 891 5.48 -19.44 -27.16
C HIS A 891 6.14 -20.69 -27.81
N ILE A 892 7.07 -20.51 -28.75
CA ILE A 892 7.80 -21.63 -29.36
C ILE A 892 8.70 -22.32 -28.33
N LYS A 893 9.42 -21.54 -27.52
CA LYS A 893 10.24 -22.08 -26.41
C LYS A 893 9.38 -22.82 -25.39
N ALA A 894 8.24 -22.24 -25.01
CA ALA A 894 7.30 -22.87 -24.09
C ALA A 894 6.75 -24.20 -24.63
N VAL A 895 6.49 -24.32 -25.93
CA VAL A 895 6.12 -25.59 -26.57
C VAL A 895 7.28 -26.57 -26.55
N ASN A 896 8.51 -26.12 -26.81
CA ASN A 896 9.71 -26.96 -26.73
C ASN A 896 9.92 -27.52 -25.31
N ASP A 897 9.77 -26.69 -24.28
CA ASP A 897 9.90 -27.09 -22.88
C ASP A 897 8.79 -28.07 -22.45
N ASN A 898 7.61 -27.95 -23.05
CA ASN A 898 6.45 -28.82 -22.77
C ASN A 898 6.21 -29.85 -23.88
N ILE A 899 7.21 -30.16 -24.71
CA ILE A 899 6.99 -30.91 -25.94
C ILE A 899 6.51 -32.35 -25.69
N GLN A 900 6.86 -32.93 -24.54
CA GLN A 900 6.37 -34.24 -24.13
C GLN A 900 4.84 -34.24 -23.92
N ILE A 901 4.28 -33.16 -23.39
CA ILE A 901 2.84 -33.00 -23.16
C ILE A 901 2.12 -32.85 -24.50
N VAL A 902 2.66 -32.03 -25.41
CA VAL A 902 2.09 -31.84 -26.75
C VAL A 902 2.19 -33.14 -27.57
N ASN A 903 3.32 -33.84 -27.50
CA ASN A 903 3.48 -35.16 -28.11
C ASN A 903 2.44 -36.16 -27.58
N MET A 904 2.18 -36.16 -26.27
CA MET A 904 1.14 -37.01 -25.68
C MET A 904 -0.25 -36.68 -26.23
N TRP A 905 -0.59 -35.40 -26.43
CA TRP A 905 -1.86 -35.02 -27.09
C TRP A 905 -1.95 -35.51 -28.53
N LEU A 906 -0.81 -35.52 -29.24
CA LEU A 906 -0.73 -35.96 -30.63
C LEU A 906 -0.65 -37.49 -30.79
N THR A 907 -0.19 -38.23 -29.78
CA THR A 907 -0.12 -39.70 -29.79
C THR A 907 -1.34 -40.37 -29.17
N ALA A 908 -2.15 -39.66 -28.37
CA ALA A 908 -3.33 -40.25 -27.77
C ALA A 908 -4.37 -40.61 -28.86
N GLU A 909 -4.52 -41.90 -29.14
CA GLU A 909 -5.78 -42.43 -29.68
C GLU A 909 -6.89 -42.17 -28.65
N GLU A 910 -8.11 -41.90 -29.14
CA GLU A 910 -9.30 -41.45 -28.39
C GLU A 910 -9.61 -42.22 -27.09
N THR A 911 -8.99 -43.38 -26.84
CA THR A 911 -9.22 -44.29 -25.71
C THR A 911 -8.17 -44.29 -24.59
N THR A 912 -7.02 -43.62 -24.70
CA THR A 912 -5.88 -43.89 -23.77
C THR A 912 -5.72 -42.96 -22.54
N MET A 913 -6.33 -41.78 -22.52
CA MET A 913 -6.26 -40.92 -21.31
C MET A 913 -7.05 -41.50 -20.12
N LEU A 914 -8.14 -42.22 -20.39
CA LEU A 914 -8.94 -42.92 -19.37
C LEU A 914 -8.15 -44.07 -18.73
N ASP A 915 -7.41 -44.84 -19.52
CA ASP A 915 -6.62 -45.98 -19.02
C ASP A 915 -5.40 -45.52 -18.22
N ASN A 916 -4.75 -44.39 -18.54
CA ASN A 916 -3.66 -43.84 -17.73
C ASN A 916 -4.14 -43.33 -16.36
N ALA A 917 -5.33 -42.70 -16.30
CA ALA A 917 -5.97 -42.33 -15.04
C ALA A 917 -6.30 -43.58 -14.21
N LEU A 918 -6.83 -44.64 -14.84
CA LEU A 918 -7.17 -45.91 -14.18
C LEU A 918 -5.95 -46.72 -13.70
N ILE A 919 -4.83 -46.70 -14.43
CA ILE A 919 -3.57 -47.35 -14.01
C ILE A 919 -2.95 -46.61 -12.82
N THR A 920 -2.93 -45.29 -12.88
CA THR A 920 -2.50 -44.45 -11.74
C THR A 920 -3.36 -44.77 -10.50
N MET A 921 -4.62 -45.13 -10.72
CA MET A 921 -5.58 -45.50 -9.68
C MET A 921 -5.37 -46.88 -9.06
N GLU A 922 -5.03 -47.87 -9.86
CA GLU A 922 -4.61 -49.16 -9.35
C GLU A 922 -3.36 -49.03 -8.46
N HIS A 923 -2.44 -48.13 -8.85
CA HIS A 923 -1.22 -47.88 -8.10
C HIS A 923 -1.43 -47.07 -6.80
N LEU A 924 -2.39 -46.15 -6.77
CA LEU A 924 -2.78 -45.41 -5.56
C LEU A 924 -3.27 -46.35 -4.44
N TYR A 925 -4.06 -47.36 -4.78
CA TYR A 925 -4.51 -48.37 -3.81
C TYR A 925 -3.45 -49.43 -3.50
N LYS A 926 -2.43 -49.62 -4.36
CA LYS A 926 -1.31 -50.54 -4.12
C LYS A 926 -0.25 -49.97 -3.19
N THR A 927 0.10 -48.69 -3.35
CA THR A 927 1.26 -48.07 -2.67
C THR A 927 1.07 -46.61 -2.27
N GLY A 928 -0.10 -46.02 -2.53
CA GLY A 928 -0.35 -44.58 -2.35
C GLY A 928 -0.25 -44.11 -0.90
N ILE A 929 0.42 -42.98 -0.68
CA ILE A 929 0.46 -42.26 0.59
C ILE A 929 0.11 -40.79 0.32
N VAL A 930 -0.79 -40.23 1.14
CA VAL A 930 -1.10 -38.79 1.16
C VAL A 930 -0.35 -38.14 2.30
N ASN A 931 0.45 -37.12 2.00
CA ASN A 931 1.01 -36.23 2.99
C ASN A 931 0.28 -34.88 2.92
N ILE A 932 -0.16 -34.36 4.07
CA ILE A 932 -0.73 -33.02 4.22
C ILE A 932 0.23 -32.19 5.05
N HIS A 933 0.73 -31.10 4.47
CA HIS A 933 1.69 -30.21 5.10
C HIS A 933 1.01 -28.92 5.56
N LEU A 934 0.96 -28.71 6.88
CA LEU A 934 0.44 -27.49 7.50
C LEU A 934 1.60 -26.51 7.74
N ARG A 935 1.63 -25.37 7.04
CA ARG A 935 2.78 -24.43 7.05
C ARG A 935 2.40 -22.96 7.29
N HIS A 936 1.13 -22.67 7.58
CA HIS A 936 0.55 -21.32 7.51
C HIS A 936 1.11 -20.33 8.55
N LEU A 937 1.61 -20.85 9.69
CA LEU A 937 1.97 -20.06 10.87
C LEU A 937 2.96 -18.89 10.64
N MET A 938 3.81 -18.97 9.60
CA MET A 938 4.98 -18.09 9.42
C MET A 938 4.82 -17.05 8.31
N ASN A 939 3.88 -17.20 7.38
CA ASN A 939 3.74 -16.29 6.25
C ASN A 939 2.29 -16.27 5.75
N GLU A 940 1.64 -15.10 5.63
CA GLU A 940 0.28 -15.00 5.06
C GLU A 940 0.21 -15.48 3.60
N GLN A 941 1.36 -15.59 2.94
CA GLN A 941 1.53 -16.11 1.57
C GLN A 941 1.85 -17.62 1.50
N SER A 942 1.96 -18.33 2.62
CA SER A 942 2.30 -19.77 2.59
C SER A 942 1.10 -20.64 2.26
N PHE A 943 1.23 -21.45 1.20
CA PHE A 943 0.23 -22.39 0.73
C PHE A 943 0.23 -23.67 1.57
N PHE A 944 -0.95 -24.24 1.75
CA PHE A 944 -1.12 -25.59 2.29
C PHE A 944 -0.87 -26.58 1.14
N GLU A 945 -0.07 -27.62 1.37
CA GLU A 945 0.35 -28.57 0.32
C GLU A 945 -0.18 -29.97 0.62
N ILE A 946 -0.75 -30.64 -0.39
CA ILE A 946 -1.09 -32.06 -0.36
C ILE A 946 -0.16 -32.76 -1.36
N GLU A 947 0.61 -33.72 -0.86
CA GLU A 947 1.51 -34.55 -1.67
C GLU A 947 0.95 -35.97 -1.74
N TYR A 948 0.82 -36.51 -2.94
CA TYR A 948 0.52 -37.91 -3.16
C TYR A 948 1.79 -38.61 -3.61
N SER A 949 2.10 -39.75 -3.01
CA SER A 949 3.27 -40.53 -3.40
C SER A 949 2.92 -41.98 -3.65
N ILE A 950 3.44 -42.52 -4.75
CA ILE A 950 3.18 -43.88 -5.24
C ILE A 950 4.53 -44.58 -5.42
N GLY A 951 4.68 -45.76 -4.81
CA GLY A 951 5.86 -46.61 -4.98
C GLY A 951 5.75 -47.43 -6.27
N LYS A 952 6.84 -47.51 -7.05
CA LYS A 952 6.91 -48.36 -8.22
C LYS A 952 6.98 -49.83 -7.77
N VAL A 953 5.89 -50.58 -7.91
CA VAL A 953 5.89 -52.02 -7.64
C VAL A 953 6.64 -52.70 -8.79
N SER A 954 7.89 -53.12 -8.57
CA SER A 954 8.57 -54.01 -9.50
C SER A 954 7.83 -55.36 -9.49
N ALA A 955 7.36 -55.78 -10.67
CA ALA A 955 6.83 -57.13 -10.82
C ALA A 955 7.99 -58.12 -10.60
N GLN A 956 8.06 -58.73 -9.41
CA GLN A 956 8.93 -59.88 -9.17
C GLN A 956 8.45 -61.04 -10.03
N ILE A 957 9.06 -61.19 -11.20
CA ILE A 957 8.98 -62.41 -11.99
C ILE A 957 9.89 -63.44 -11.31
N ASN A 958 9.27 -64.46 -10.72
CA ASN A 958 9.79 -65.79 -10.40
C ASN A 958 11.31 -65.93 -10.33
N ARG A 959 11.86 -65.87 -9.12
CA ARG A 959 13.05 -66.64 -8.75
C ARG A 959 12.78 -67.39 -7.45
N THR A 960 12.28 -68.61 -7.61
CA THR A 960 12.54 -69.68 -6.65
C THR A 960 14.06 -69.87 -6.56
N ASN A 961 14.64 -69.66 -5.39
CA ASN A 961 15.52 -70.62 -4.73
C ASN A 961 15.93 -70.13 -3.34
N GLU A 962 15.98 -71.12 -2.45
CA GLU A 962 16.36 -71.12 -1.04
C GLU A 962 17.65 -70.33 -0.74
N SER A 963 17.62 -69.48 0.28
CA SER A 963 18.60 -69.54 1.38
C SER A 963 18.15 -68.65 2.53
N ASP A 964 18.05 -69.26 3.72
CA ASP A 964 18.08 -68.56 5.01
C ASP A 964 19.34 -67.68 5.12
N CYS A 965 19.19 -66.43 5.60
CA CYS A 965 20.02 -65.78 6.63
C CYS A 965 19.75 -64.26 6.69
N ASP A 966 19.43 -63.84 7.91
CA ASP A 966 19.68 -62.56 8.60
C ASP A 966 19.04 -61.24 8.11
N ASP A 967 18.16 -60.73 8.98
CA ASP A 967 17.57 -59.39 9.00
C ASP A 967 18.66 -58.30 9.18
N GLU A 968 19.17 -57.76 8.09
CA GLU A 968 19.75 -56.41 8.06
C GLU A 968 19.05 -55.57 6.99
N GLU A 969 18.54 -54.40 7.41
CA GLU A 969 17.88 -53.38 6.60
C GLU A 969 18.72 -52.98 5.37
N ILE A 970 18.39 -53.54 4.21
CA ILE A 970 18.77 -52.98 2.92
C ILE A 970 17.63 -52.05 2.46
N GLU A 971 17.77 -50.75 2.71
CA GLU A 971 17.04 -49.69 2.01
C GLU A 971 17.49 -49.68 0.53
N GLU A 972 16.98 -50.60 -0.28
CA GLU A 972 16.97 -50.42 -1.73
C GLU A 972 16.01 -49.26 -2.05
N GLN A 973 16.56 -48.17 -2.59
CA GLN A 973 15.82 -47.01 -3.07
C GLN A 973 14.80 -47.43 -4.15
N GLN A 974 13.58 -47.76 -3.73
CA GLN A 974 12.44 -47.85 -4.63
C GLN A 974 12.18 -46.46 -5.21
N GLU A 975 12.28 -46.30 -6.54
CA GLU A 975 11.87 -45.07 -7.23
C GLU A 975 10.43 -44.72 -6.83
N LYS A 976 10.30 -43.70 -5.98
CA LYS A 976 9.01 -43.21 -5.48
C LYS A 976 8.59 -42.06 -6.40
N ILE A 977 7.46 -42.24 -7.07
CA ILE A 977 6.89 -41.18 -7.90
C ILE A 977 6.06 -40.29 -6.96
N THR A 978 6.55 -39.07 -6.73
CA THR A 978 5.89 -38.04 -5.90
C THR A 978 5.19 -37.03 -6.80
N PHE A 979 3.88 -36.85 -6.61
CA PHE A 979 3.09 -35.80 -7.24
C PHE A 979 2.59 -34.85 -6.16
N THR A 980 2.99 -33.58 -6.23
CA THR A 980 2.43 -32.53 -5.39
C THR A 980 1.23 -31.95 -6.11
N LEU A 981 0.04 -32.06 -5.51
CA LEU A 981 -1.19 -31.52 -6.09
C LEU A 981 -1.62 -30.29 -5.29
N SER A 982 -1.74 -29.14 -5.95
CA SER A 982 -2.40 -27.98 -5.35
C SER A 982 -3.92 -28.24 -5.27
N MET A 983 -4.64 -27.45 -4.47
CA MET A 983 -6.09 -27.62 -4.33
C MET A 983 -6.84 -27.42 -5.66
N SER A 984 -6.36 -26.51 -6.52
CA SER A 984 -6.85 -26.36 -7.90
C SER A 984 -6.63 -27.62 -8.73
N ASP A 985 -5.49 -28.31 -8.56
CA ASP A 985 -5.21 -29.54 -9.27
C ASP A 985 -6.09 -30.71 -8.78
N ILE A 986 -6.47 -30.73 -7.50
CA ILE A 986 -7.40 -31.74 -6.94
C ILE A 986 -8.83 -31.52 -7.45
N ASP A 987 -9.28 -30.28 -7.53
CA ASP A 987 -10.59 -29.94 -8.10
C ASP A 987 -10.64 -30.24 -9.59
N ASP A 988 -9.55 -29.93 -10.32
CA ASP A 988 -9.41 -30.28 -11.73
C ASP A 988 -9.36 -31.80 -11.93
N HIS A 989 -8.65 -32.54 -11.07
CA HIS A 989 -8.61 -34.00 -11.12
C HIS A 989 -9.98 -34.63 -10.80
N LYS A 990 -10.72 -34.10 -9.81
CA LYS A 990 -12.12 -34.51 -9.54
C LYS A 990 -13.04 -34.24 -10.72
N ARG A 991 -12.89 -33.09 -11.38
CA ARG A 991 -13.68 -32.73 -12.57
C ARG A 991 -13.37 -33.65 -13.74
N GLN A 992 -12.09 -33.96 -13.98
CA GLN A 992 -11.64 -34.95 -14.97
C GLN A 992 -12.28 -36.33 -14.69
N LEU A 993 -12.22 -36.82 -13.45
CA LEU A 993 -12.80 -38.12 -13.07
C LEU A 993 -14.34 -38.13 -13.11
N THR A 994 -14.99 -37.01 -12.79
CA THR A 994 -16.46 -36.85 -12.88
C THR A 994 -16.92 -36.86 -14.33
N PHE A 995 -16.15 -36.26 -15.24
CA PHE A 995 -16.40 -36.28 -16.68
C PHE A 995 -16.23 -37.70 -17.25
N CYS A 996 -15.17 -38.41 -16.84
CA CYS A 996 -14.93 -39.83 -17.19
C CYS A 996 -16.07 -40.78 -16.73
N ASN A 997 -16.81 -40.43 -15.68
CA ASN A 997 -17.93 -41.23 -15.16
C ASN A 997 -19.15 -41.23 -16.09
N VAL A 998 -19.28 -40.22 -16.95
CA VAL A 998 -20.39 -40.09 -17.92
C VAL A 998 -20.19 -41.02 -19.13
N ASP A 999 -18.93 -41.29 -19.50
CA ASP A 999 -18.57 -42.05 -20.70
C ASP A 999 -18.28 -43.55 -20.45
N LEU A 1000 -18.16 -43.99 -19.19
CA LEU A 1000 -17.99 -45.41 -18.85
C LEU A 1000 -19.29 -46.21 -19.07
N GLN A 1001 -19.37 -46.88 -20.22
CA GLN A 1001 -20.49 -47.74 -20.62
C GLN A 1001 -20.70 -48.97 -19.71
N LYS A 1002 -21.89 -49.58 -19.80
CA LYS A 1002 -22.42 -50.76 -19.05
C LYS A 1002 -21.50 -51.99 -18.86
N ASN A 1003 -20.34 -52.06 -19.52
CA ASN A 1003 -19.51 -53.27 -19.62
C ASN A 1003 -18.22 -53.27 -18.77
N MET A 1004 -17.95 -52.23 -17.96
CA MET A 1004 -16.76 -52.14 -17.07
C MET A 1004 -17.16 -51.72 -15.65
N ILE A 1005 -17.93 -52.60 -14.98
CA ILE A 1005 -18.57 -52.33 -13.68
C ILE A 1005 -17.53 -52.18 -12.56
N ASP A 1006 -16.48 -53.00 -12.57
CA ASP A 1006 -15.32 -52.94 -11.68
C ASP A 1006 -14.59 -51.58 -11.72
N LYS A 1007 -14.31 -51.06 -12.93
CA LYS A 1007 -13.69 -49.73 -13.13
C LYS A 1007 -14.61 -48.59 -12.67
N LYS A 1008 -15.93 -48.75 -12.83
CA LYS A 1008 -16.93 -47.79 -12.33
C LYS A 1008 -17.01 -47.78 -10.79
N ILE A 1009 -16.90 -48.94 -10.14
CA ILE A 1009 -16.84 -49.05 -8.67
C ILE A 1009 -15.58 -48.35 -8.14
N LEU A 1010 -14.42 -48.61 -8.76
CA LEU A 1010 -13.15 -47.96 -8.43
C LEU A 1010 -13.22 -46.43 -8.56
N LEU A 1011 -13.80 -45.93 -9.66
CA LEU A 1011 -13.94 -44.50 -9.94
C LEU A 1011 -14.88 -43.79 -8.94
N ASN A 1012 -16.05 -44.38 -8.65
CA ASN A 1012 -17.01 -43.79 -7.73
C ASN A 1012 -16.48 -43.73 -6.30
N GLU A 1013 -15.81 -44.79 -5.85
CA GLU A 1013 -15.23 -44.82 -4.50
C GLU A 1013 -13.97 -43.94 -4.41
N GLN A 1014 -13.20 -43.77 -5.48
CA GLN A 1014 -12.12 -42.77 -5.54
C GLN A 1014 -12.64 -41.34 -5.39
N LEU A 1015 -13.70 -40.98 -6.11
CA LEU A 1015 -14.30 -39.65 -5.98
C LEU A 1015 -14.73 -39.39 -4.52
N LYS A 1016 -15.27 -40.41 -3.85
CA LYS A 1016 -15.58 -40.34 -2.40
C LYS A 1016 -14.33 -40.23 -1.54
N LEU A 1017 -13.30 -41.03 -1.78
CA LEU A 1017 -12.05 -40.98 -1.01
C LEU A 1017 -11.36 -39.62 -1.15
N LEU A 1018 -11.25 -39.09 -2.38
CA LEU A 1018 -10.69 -37.75 -2.65
C LEU A 1018 -11.53 -36.63 -2.03
N TYR A 1019 -12.85 -36.80 -1.99
CA TYR A 1019 -13.75 -35.89 -1.31
C TYR A 1019 -13.57 -35.95 0.22
N THR A 1020 -13.38 -37.13 0.79
CA THR A 1020 -13.09 -37.30 2.22
C THR A 1020 -11.70 -36.78 2.60
N ILE A 1021 -10.68 -36.99 1.77
CA ILE A 1021 -9.33 -36.41 1.97
C ILE A 1021 -9.38 -34.88 1.91
N GLU A 1022 -10.15 -34.31 0.98
CA GLU A 1022 -10.41 -32.86 0.95
C GLU A 1022 -11.08 -32.40 2.24
N LYS A 1023 -12.08 -33.11 2.75
CA LYS A 1023 -12.73 -32.76 4.01
C LYS A 1023 -11.75 -32.81 5.18
N ILE A 1024 -10.91 -33.83 5.28
CA ILE A 1024 -9.84 -33.93 6.27
C ILE A 1024 -8.91 -32.72 6.16
N TYR A 1025 -8.47 -32.40 4.96
CA TYR A 1025 -7.62 -31.25 4.68
C TYR A 1025 -8.26 -29.93 5.10
N LEU A 1026 -9.52 -29.68 4.72
CA LEU A 1026 -10.26 -28.47 5.10
C LEU A 1026 -10.44 -28.36 6.61
N VAL A 1027 -10.71 -29.46 7.31
CA VAL A 1027 -10.79 -29.45 8.78
C VAL A 1027 -9.43 -29.21 9.42
N LEU A 1028 -8.34 -29.77 8.88
CA LEU A 1028 -6.98 -29.48 9.35
C LEU A 1028 -6.61 -28.00 9.13
N ILE A 1029 -7.00 -27.39 8.01
CA ILE A 1029 -6.85 -25.95 7.78
C ILE A 1029 -7.66 -25.16 8.81
N LYS A 1030 -8.91 -25.56 9.06
CA LYS A 1030 -9.75 -24.91 10.07
C LYS A 1030 -9.07 -24.98 11.43
N LEU A 1031 -8.59 -26.16 11.85
CA LEU A 1031 -7.85 -26.38 13.09
C LEU A 1031 -6.58 -25.51 13.18
N GLU A 1032 -5.82 -25.38 12.08
CA GLU A 1032 -4.64 -24.52 12.03
C GLU A 1032 -5.03 -23.04 12.18
N LYS A 1033 -6.01 -22.56 11.39
CA LYS A 1033 -6.48 -21.16 11.39
C LYS A 1033 -7.11 -20.74 12.72
N VAL A 1034 -7.82 -21.63 13.40
CA VAL A 1034 -8.42 -21.34 14.71
C VAL A 1034 -7.41 -21.47 15.85
N GLY A 1035 -6.14 -21.74 15.53
CA GLY A 1035 -5.03 -21.73 16.48
C GLY A 1035 -5.00 -22.95 17.39
N HIS A 1036 -5.43 -24.12 16.92
CA HIS A 1036 -5.33 -25.35 17.72
C HIS A 1036 -3.86 -25.77 17.87
N PRO A 1037 -3.29 -25.87 19.09
CA PRO A 1037 -1.84 -26.03 19.30
C PRO A 1037 -1.26 -27.32 18.69
N ASN A 1038 -1.99 -28.44 18.75
CA ASN A 1038 -1.53 -29.75 18.25
C ASN A 1038 -1.52 -29.92 16.72
N HIS A 1039 -2.08 -28.96 15.98
CA HIS A 1039 -2.22 -28.99 14.52
C HIS A 1039 -1.41 -27.88 13.83
N GLN A 1040 -0.44 -27.28 14.53
CA GLN A 1040 0.42 -26.22 13.98
C GLN A 1040 1.72 -26.80 13.42
N LEU A 1041 2.13 -26.38 12.21
CA LEU A 1041 3.43 -26.76 11.61
C LEU A 1041 3.67 -28.28 11.55
N LYS A 1042 2.59 -29.06 11.35
CA LYS A 1042 2.59 -30.52 11.41
C LYS A 1042 2.33 -31.14 10.05
N ASP A 1043 3.04 -32.23 9.78
CA ASP A 1043 2.87 -33.06 8.60
C ASP A 1043 2.03 -34.29 8.96
N TYR A 1044 0.95 -34.52 8.23
CA TYR A 1044 0.09 -35.69 8.39
C TYR A 1044 0.31 -36.64 7.24
N SER A 1045 0.70 -37.87 7.51
CA SER A 1045 0.87 -38.91 6.48
C SER A 1045 -0.19 -39.98 6.64
N TYR A 1046 -1.04 -40.15 5.64
CA TYR A 1046 -2.10 -41.14 5.59
C TYR A 1046 -1.81 -42.14 4.47
N LYS A 1047 -1.63 -43.42 4.82
CA LYS A 1047 -1.46 -44.49 3.85
C LYS A 1047 -2.81 -44.76 3.18
N ILE A 1048 -2.89 -44.71 1.85
CA ILE A 1048 -4.12 -45.06 1.11
C ILE A 1048 -4.21 -46.57 0.91
N TYR A 1049 -3.08 -47.23 0.65
CA TYR A 1049 -3.03 -48.66 0.39
C TYR A 1049 -3.48 -49.53 1.55
N ASP A 1050 -4.01 -50.71 1.21
CA ASP A 1050 -4.44 -51.72 2.17
C ASP A 1050 -3.24 -52.46 2.76
N GLN A 1051 -3.00 -52.27 4.07
CA GLN A 1051 -1.92 -52.92 4.80
C GLN A 1051 -2.08 -54.45 4.87
N SER A 1052 -3.30 -54.97 4.71
CA SER A 1052 -3.57 -56.41 4.66
C SER A 1052 -3.35 -57.03 3.27
N GLY A 1053 -3.11 -56.20 2.25
CA GLY A 1053 -2.90 -56.63 0.85
C GLY A 1053 -4.14 -57.24 0.18
N LYS A 1054 -5.31 -57.17 0.82
CA LYS A 1054 -6.55 -57.80 0.37
C LYS A 1054 -7.07 -57.16 -0.92
N ILE A 1055 -6.99 -55.84 -1.05
CA ILE A 1055 -7.36 -55.13 -2.30
C ILE A 1055 -6.45 -55.56 -3.47
N ASN A 1056 -5.14 -55.72 -3.23
CA ASN A 1056 -4.20 -56.15 -4.27
C ASN A 1056 -4.47 -57.59 -4.74
N LYS A 1057 -4.81 -58.48 -3.80
CA LYS A 1057 -5.22 -59.86 -4.09
C LYS A 1057 -6.54 -59.92 -4.87
N ILE A 1058 -7.53 -59.11 -4.51
CA ILE A 1058 -8.80 -59.02 -5.23
C ILE A 1058 -8.59 -58.46 -6.66
N LEU A 1059 -7.73 -57.46 -6.84
CA LEU A 1059 -7.39 -56.89 -8.15
C LEU A 1059 -6.61 -57.86 -9.05
N SER A 1060 -5.77 -58.74 -8.48
CA SER A 1060 -5.14 -59.82 -9.26
C SER A 1060 -6.14 -60.89 -9.68
N ASP A 1061 -7.07 -61.25 -8.78
CA ASP A 1061 -8.04 -62.33 -8.99
C ASP A 1061 -9.18 -61.91 -9.95
N LEU A 1062 -9.45 -60.61 -10.10
CA LEU A 1062 -10.41 -60.03 -11.06
C LEU A 1062 -10.07 -60.34 -12.53
N LYS A 1063 -8.80 -60.62 -12.86
CA LYS A 1063 -8.40 -61.01 -14.23
C LYS A 1063 -8.93 -62.39 -14.64
N ASP A 1064 -9.33 -63.23 -13.68
CA ASP A 1064 -9.70 -64.64 -13.92
C ASP A 1064 -11.22 -64.92 -13.93
N LYS A 1065 -12.07 -63.88 -14.04
CA LYS A 1065 -13.55 -63.94 -14.21
C LYS A 1065 -14.32 -64.78 -13.17
N GLN A 1066 -14.81 -64.11 -12.11
CA GLN A 1066 -15.81 -64.67 -11.19
C GLN A 1066 -16.79 -63.59 -10.69
N ASP A 1067 -18.10 -63.87 -10.80
CA ASP A 1067 -19.22 -62.94 -10.57
C ASP A 1067 -19.40 -62.45 -9.10
N ASN A 1068 -18.59 -62.93 -8.15
CA ASN A 1068 -18.68 -62.57 -6.73
C ASN A 1068 -17.58 -61.58 -6.27
N ILE A 1069 -16.59 -61.32 -7.13
CA ILE A 1069 -15.39 -60.53 -6.77
C ILE A 1069 -15.68 -59.02 -6.78
N GLU A 1070 -16.63 -58.55 -7.60
CA GLU A 1070 -17.03 -57.14 -7.67
C GLU A 1070 -17.61 -56.63 -6.34
N GLN A 1071 -18.44 -57.43 -5.67
CA GLN A 1071 -19.01 -57.09 -4.36
C GLN A 1071 -17.94 -57.10 -3.26
N GLU A 1072 -16.96 -58.00 -3.34
CA GLU A 1072 -15.83 -58.05 -2.40
C GLU A 1072 -14.89 -56.85 -2.58
N LEU A 1073 -14.61 -56.43 -3.82
CA LEU A 1073 -13.83 -55.22 -4.13
C LEU A 1073 -14.56 -53.97 -3.62
N GLU A 1074 -15.86 -53.85 -3.92
CA GLU A 1074 -16.67 -52.73 -3.45
C GLU A 1074 -16.69 -52.64 -1.92
N GLN A 1075 -16.83 -53.77 -1.21
CA GLN A 1075 -16.78 -53.80 0.26
C GLN A 1075 -15.40 -53.46 0.82
N ALA A 1076 -14.33 -53.95 0.21
CA ALA A 1076 -12.96 -53.69 0.66
C ALA A 1076 -12.59 -52.20 0.51
N ILE A 1077 -12.94 -51.58 -0.62
CA ILE A 1077 -12.71 -50.15 -0.86
C ILE A 1077 -13.62 -49.30 0.03
N LYS A 1078 -14.91 -49.64 0.16
CA LYS A 1078 -15.83 -48.91 1.06
C LYS A 1078 -15.35 -48.90 2.50
N ARG A 1079 -14.80 -50.00 3.02
CA ARG A 1079 -14.20 -50.04 4.37
C ARG A 1079 -13.06 -49.02 4.50
N ARG A 1080 -12.25 -48.85 3.45
CA ARG A 1080 -11.15 -47.88 3.47
C ARG A 1080 -11.64 -46.43 3.45
N THR A 1081 -12.64 -46.13 2.62
CA THR A 1081 -13.31 -44.83 2.62
C THR A 1081 -13.93 -44.54 4.00
N ILE A 1082 -14.50 -45.54 4.66
CA ILE A 1082 -15.05 -45.44 6.04
C ILE A 1082 -13.95 -45.13 7.06
N ASP A 1083 -12.75 -45.71 6.96
CA ASP A 1083 -11.63 -45.38 7.85
C ASP A 1083 -11.26 -43.88 7.76
N PHE A 1084 -11.14 -43.36 6.52
CA PHE A 1084 -10.88 -41.94 6.28
C PHE A 1084 -12.06 -41.06 6.74
N GLU A 1085 -13.29 -41.51 6.58
CA GLU A 1085 -14.46 -40.81 7.13
C GLU A 1085 -14.43 -40.77 8.66
N SER A 1086 -13.96 -41.84 9.33
CA SER A 1086 -13.75 -41.84 10.78
C SER A 1086 -12.72 -40.82 11.20
N ILE A 1087 -11.57 -40.77 10.50
CA ILE A 1087 -10.52 -39.76 10.74
C ILE A 1087 -11.09 -38.34 10.56
N TYR A 1088 -11.86 -38.10 9.50
CA TYR A 1088 -12.54 -36.83 9.28
C TYR A 1088 -13.48 -36.48 10.45
N ARG A 1089 -14.35 -37.40 10.85
CA ARG A 1089 -15.31 -37.17 11.96
C ARG A 1089 -14.60 -36.91 13.28
N ASP A 1090 -13.51 -37.60 13.56
CA ASP A 1090 -12.71 -37.38 14.77
C ASP A 1090 -12.06 -35.99 14.76
N LEU A 1091 -11.49 -35.58 13.63
CA LEU A 1091 -10.92 -34.23 13.45
C LEU A 1091 -11.97 -33.14 13.54
N GLU A 1092 -13.16 -33.36 12.98
CA GLU A 1092 -14.29 -32.42 13.05
C GLU A 1092 -14.82 -32.30 14.48
N ALA A 1093 -14.97 -33.42 15.19
CA ALA A 1093 -15.34 -33.43 16.60
C ALA A 1093 -14.28 -32.73 17.48
N HIS A 1094 -12.99 -32.90 17.16
CA HIS A 1094 -11.90 -32.17 17.83
C HIS A 1094 -11.98 -30.67 17.56
N TYR A 1095 -12.25 -30.26 16.32
CA TYR A 1095 -12.45 -28.85 15.95
C TYR A 1095 -13.61 -28.23 16.72
N ASP A 1096 -14.77 -28.89 16.72
CA ASP A 1096 -15.97 -28.39 17.39
C ASP A 1096 -15.77 -28.30 18.91
N ARG A 1097 -15.10 -29.29 19.51
CA ARG A 1097 -14.75 -29.26 20.93
C ARG A 1097 -13.80 -28.10 21.23
N TRP A 1098 -12.75 -27.92 20.44
CA TRP A 1098 -11.77 -26.85 20.62
C TRP A 1098 -12.40 -25.46 20.54
N ILE A 1099 -13.23 -25.21 19.52
CA ILE A 1099 -13.92 -23.92 19.38
C ILE A 1099 -14.85 -23.67 20.55
N ARG A 1100 -15.65 -24.67 20.93
CA ARG A 1100 -16.57 -24.56 22.07
C ARG A 1100 -15.82 -24.26 23.36
N ASP A 1101 -14.74 -24.99 23.63
CA ASP A 1101 -13.94 -24.77 24.83
C ASP A 1101 -13.28 -23.39 24.80
N LEU A 1102 -12.70 -22.98 23.67
CA LEU A 1102 -12.08 -21.67 23.51
C LEU A 1102 -13.10 -20.52 23.69
N GLU A 1103 -14.31 -20.69 23.18
CA GLU A 1103 -15.41 -19.72 23.35
C GLU A 1103 -15.91 -19.67 24.79
N ASN A 1104 -16.04 -20.82 25.45
CA ASN A 1104 -16.37 -20.90 26.87
C ASN A 1104 -15.32 -20.20 27.72
N TYR A 1105 -14.02 -20.46 27.49
CA TYR A 1105 -12.93 -19.77 28.20
C TYR A 1105 -12.90 -18.27 27.90
N ARG A 1106 -13.24 -17.84 26.68
CA ARG A 1106 -13.41 -16.41 26.36
C ARG A 1106 -14.62 -15.79 27.03
N TYR A 1107 -15.69 -16.54 27.19
CA TYR A 1107 -16.87 -16.09 27.91
C TYR A 1107 -16.56 -15.89 29.40
N GLU A 1108 -15.88 -16.86 30.01
CA GLU A 1108 -15.48 -16.84 31.42
C GLU A 1108 -14.37 -15.81 31.71
N SER A 1109 -13.45 -15.59 30.78
CA SER A 1109 -12.34 -14.65 30.93
C SER A 1109 -12.42 -13.47 29.96
N ARG A 1110 -12.81 -12.30 30.47
CA ARG A 1110 -12.85 -11.05 29.69
C ARG A 1110 -11.51 -10.67 29.07
N LEU A 1111 -10.39 -11.07 29.67
CA LEU A 1111 -9.05 -10.78 29.15
C LEU A 1111 -8.73 -11.57 27.89
N LEU A 1112 -9.20 -12.81 27.76
CA LEU A 1112 -9.00 -13.62 26.56
C LEU A 1112 -9.74 -13.08 25.32
N LYS A 1113 -10.73 -12.20 25.51
CA LYS A 1113 -11.41 -11.48 24.42
C LYS A 1113 -10.52 -10.42 23.77
N LEU A 1114 -9.46 -9.97 24.45
CA LEU A 1114 -8.52 -8.97 23.93
C LEU A 1114 -7.49 -9.58 22.97
N PHE A 1115 -7.39 -10.92 22.90
CA PHE A 1115 -6.41 -11.63 22.10
C PHE A 1115 -7.08 -12.44 20.99
N SER A 1116 -6.54 -12.36 19.77
CA SER A 1116 -6.97 -13.19 18.64
C SER A 1116 -6.61 -14.66 18.86
N ASN A 1117 -7.23 -15.58 18.09
CA ASN A 1117 -6.94 -17.02 18.21
C ASN A 1117 -5.45 -17.32 18.00
N ARG A 1118 -4.83 -16.64 17.03
CA ARG A 1118 -3.40 -16.73 16.75
C ARG A 1118 -2.57 -16.27 17.96
N GLN A 1119 -3.00 -15.19 18.62
CA GLN A 1119 -2.29 -14.67 19.77
C GLN A 1119 -2.38 -15.60 20.98
N VAL A 1120 -3.57 -16.14 21.26
CA VAL A 1120 -3.79 -17.15 22.30
C VAL A 1120 -2.97 -18.41 22.04
N MET A 1121 -2.96 -18.89 20.79
CA MET A 1121 -2.17 -20.05 20.38
C MET A 1121 -0.66 -19.85 20.58
N ILE A 1122 -0.10 -18.71 20.17
CA ILE A 1122 1.34 -18.41 20.36
C ILE A 1122 1.69 -18.44 21.86
N MET A 1123 0.82 -17.88 22.71
CA MET A 1123 1.01 -17.94 24.16
C MET A 1123 0.95 -19.37 24.68
N ILE A 1124 0.01 -20.20 24.21
CA ILE A 1124 -0.07 -21.62 24.59
C ILE A 1124 1.21 -22.36 24.18
N ILE A 1125 1.66 -22.21 22.93
CA ILE A 1125 2.87 -22.89 22.43
C ILE A 1125 4.11 -22.49 23.24
N LEU A 1126 4.27 -21.20 23.56
CA LEU A 1126 5.42 -20.72 24.33
C LEU A 1126 5.37 -21.06 25.82
N LEU A 1127 4.18 -21.32 26.39
CA LEU A 1127 3.99 -21.64 27.80
C LEU A 1127 3.82 -23.16 28.08
N THR A 1128 3.72 -24.00 27.04
CA THR A 1128 3.60 -25.46 27.21
C THR A 1128 4.96 -26.10 27.53
N ILE A 1129 5.00 -27.11 28.40
CA ILE A 1129 6.21 -27.86 28.74
C ILE A 1129 6.76 -28.60 27.50
N SER A 1130 8.06 -28.45 27.24
CA SER A 1130 8.75 -29.23 26.20
C SER A 1130 8.86 -30.69 26.64
N THR A 1131 8.14 -31.57 25.94
CA THR A 1131 8.25 -33.03 26.07
C THR A 1131 8.92 -33.59 24.82
N THR A 1132 9.51 -34.79 24.89
CA THR A 1132 10.09 -35.49 23.72
C THR A 1132 9.09 -35.70 22.58
N GLN A 1133 7.77 -35.60 22.87
CA GLN A 1133 6.69 -35.72 21.89
C GLN A 1133 6.20 -34.36 21.34
N ASN A 1134 6.50 -33.24 21.98
CA ASN A 1134 5.99 -31.92 21.58
C ASN A 1134 6.97 -31.17 20.67
N GLN A 1135 7.13 -31.68 19.44
CA GLN A 1135 8.02 -31.11 18.41
C GLN A 1135 7.61 -29.72 17.91
N ILE A 1136 6.39 -29.25 18.23
CA ILE A 1136 5.80 -28.03 17.66
C ILE A 1136 6.49 -26.77 18.21
N GLN A 1137 6.77 -26.73 19.52
CA GLN A 1137 7.48 -25.61 20.13
C GLN A 1137 8.92 -25.47 19.58
N CYS A 1138 9.64 -26.59 19.41
CA CYS A 1138 10.97 -26.59 18.79
C CYS A 1138 10.92 -26.11 17.34
N LYS A 1139 10.04 -26.69 16.51
CA LYS A 1139 9.87 -26.30 15.10
C LYS A 1139 9.47 -24.83 14.94
N PHE A 1140 8.66 -24.31 15.85
CA PHE A 1140 8.27 -22.88 15.85
C PHE A 1140 9.48 -21.97 16.10
N LEU A 1141 10.32 -22.30 17.08
CA LEU A 1141 11.54 -21.54 17.40
C LEU A 1141 12.62 -21.68 16.30
N GLU A 1142 12.84 -22.90 15.79
CA GLU A 1142 13.77 -23.18 14.69
C GLU A 1142 13.43 -22.35 13.46
N LYS A 1143 12.15 -22.30 13.07
CA LYS A 1143 11.72 -21.50 11.91
C LYS A 1143 11.79 -19.99 12.16
N LEU A 1144 11.55 -19.51 13.39
CA LEU A 1144 11.59 -18.07 13.70
C LEU A 1144 13.02 -17.50 13.72
N PHE A 1145 13.99 -18.32 14.13
CA PHE A 1145 15.39 -17.91 14.27
C PHE A 1145 16.34 -18.54 13.24
N SER A 1146 15.83 -19.35 12.31
CA SER A 1146 16.59 -20.06 11.27
C SER A 1146 17.72 -20.94 11.82
N LEU A 1147 17.50 -21.59 12.96
CA LEU A 1147 18.48 -22.44 13.64
C LEU A 1147 18.24 -23.93 13.30
N LYS A 1148 19.30 -24.71 13.09
CA LYS A 1148 19.23 -26.18 12.88
C LYS A 1148 19.58 -26.91 14.19
N ASP A 1149 18.83 -27.97 14.51
CA ASP A 1149 19.05 -28.93 15.61
C ASP A 1149 18.93 -28.39 17.05
N LEU A 1150 17.75 -27.85 17.41
CA LEU A 1150 17.45 -27.41 18.78
C LEU A 1150 17.14 -28.55 19.76
N ASN A 1151 17.00 -29.79 19.28
CA ASN A 1151 16.54 -30.93 20.10
C ASN A 1151 17.51 -31.35 21.22
N ASN A 1152 18.78 -30.92 21.20
CA ASN A 1152 19.80 -31.38 22.15
C ASN A 1152 20.22 -30.35 23.22
N GLN A 1153 19.68 -29.12 23.24
CA GLN A 1153 20.13 -28.07 24.16
C GLN A 1153 18.99 -27.35 24.90
N LYS A 1154 18.53 -27.94 26.02
CA LYS A 1154 17.43 -27.40 26.85
C LYS A 1154 17.63 -25.95 27.32
N GLN A 1155 18.88 -25.53 27.58
CA GLN A 1155 19.19 -24.19 28.08
C GLN A 1155 19.10 -23.12 26.99
N GLU A 1156 19.49 -23.45 25.75
CA GLU A 1156 19.36 -22.54 24.60
C GLU A 1156 17.89 -22.37 24.21
N GLN A 1157 17.11 -23.46 24.24
CA GLN A 1157 15.68 -23.42 24.00
C GLN A 1157 14.95 -22.48 24.99
N LEU A 1158 15.26 -22.58 26.29
CA LEU A 1158 14.68 -21.70 27.31
C LEU A 1158 15.00 -20.23 27.04
N ASN A 1159 16.25 -19.91 26.68
CA ASN A 1159 16.65 -18.54 26.37
C ASN A 1159 15.89 -17.97 25.17
N LEU A 1160 15.67 -18.77 24.13
CA LEU A 1160 14.91 -18.37 22.95
C LEU A 1160 13.41 -18.18 23.25
N ILE A 1161 12.81 -19.05 24.07
CA ILE A 1161 11.42 -18.90 24.52
C ILE A 1161 11.23 -17.56 25.26
N ILE A 1162 12.13 -17.24 26.19
CA ILE A 1162 12.08 -16.00 26.95
C ILE A 1162 12.25 -14.79 26.04
N LEU A 1163 13.19 -14.85 25.08
CA LEU A 1163 13.38 -13.79 24.09
C LEU A 1163 12.15 -13.59 23.20
N CYS A 1164 11.54 -14.68 22.72
CA CYS A 1164 10.29 -14.64 21.97
C CYS A 1164 9.15 -14.01 22.77
N LEU A 1165 8.97 -14.42 24.04
CA LEU A 1165 7.94 -13.86 24.91
C LEU A 1165 8.14 -12.35 25.15
N ILE A 1166 9.39 -11.90 25.33
CA ILE A 1166 9.70 -10.46 25.46
C ILE A 1166 9.29 -9.70 24.21
N HIS A 1167 9.77 -10.11 23.04
CA HIS A 1167 9.45 -9.43 21.78
C HIS A 1167 7.96 -9.46 21.45
N TYR A 1168 7.32 -10.59 21.74
CA TYR A 1168 5.89 -10.76 21.52
C TYR A 1168 5.07 -9.84 22.43
N LEU A 1169 5.36 -9.79 23.74
CA LEU A 1169 4.67 -8.90 24.68
C LEU A 1169 4.94 -7.41 24.38
N GLN A 1170 6.15 -7.06 23.91
CA GLN A 1170 6.47 -5.71 23.42
C GLN A 1170 5.61 -5.33 22.21
N SER A 1171 5.39 -6.26 21.29
CA SER A 1171 4.59 -6.01 20.07
C SER A 1171 3.12 -5.69 20.37
N LEU A 1172 2.60 -6.14 21.51
CA LEU A 1172 1.23 -5.90 21.96
C LEU A 1172 1.01 -4.50 22.57
N ARG A 1173 2.05 -3.63 22.60
CA ARG A 1173 2.00 -2.23 23.07
C ARG A 1173 1.43 -2.05 24.48
N ILE A 1174 1.64 -3.02 25.37
CA ILE A 1174 1.24 -2.93 26.78
C ILE A 1174 2.23 -2.01 27.50
N LYS A 1175 1.89 -0.71 27.61
CA LYS A 1175 2.81 0.36 28.04
C LYS A 1175 3.24 0.35 29.52
N TYR A 1176 2.67 -0.54 30.35
CA TYR A 1176 2.83 -0.49 31.81
C TYR A 1176 3.32 -1.81 32.45
N CYS A 1177 3.87 -2.74 31.68
CA CYS A 1177 4.39 -4.01 32.20
C CYS A 1177 5.93 -4.03 32.28
N ASN A 1178 6.48 -4.48 33.41
CA ASN A 1178 7.91 -4.76 33.54
C ASN A 1178 8.27 -6.01 32.73
N LEU A 1179 8.87 -5.84 31.56
CA LEU A 1179 9.29 -6.93 30.67
C LEU A 1179 10.79 -7.29 30.85
N SER A 1180 11.37 -7.05 32.03
CA SER A 1180 12.73 -7.49 32.31
C SER A 1180 12.84 -9.02 32.17
N ARG A 1181 14.01 -9.50 31.74
CA ARG A 1181 14.26 -10.94 31.54
C ARG A 1181 13.91 -11.76 32.77
N ASP A 1182 14.26 -11.27 33.96
CA ASP A 1182 13.98 -11.95 35.23
C ASP A 1182 12.48 -12.06 35.50
N ASN A 1183 11.71 -11.01 35.18
CA ASN A 1183 10.26 -11.02 35.36
C ASN A 1183 9.57 -11.95 34.35
N ILE A 1184 10.05 -12.00 33.10
CA ILE A 1184 9.53 -12.95 32.10
C ILE A 1184 9.88 -14.40 32.46
N ILE A 1185 11.08 -14.66 33.00
CA ILE A 1185 11.45 -15.98 33.54
C ILE A 1185 10.52 -16.37 34.69
N TYR A 1186 10.21 -15.45 35.60
CA TYR A 1186 9.25 -15.67 36.67
C TYR A 1186 7.85 -15.99 36.14
N LEU A 1187 7.35 -15.20 35.18
CA LEU A 1187 6.03 -15.42 34.56
C LEU A 1187 5.96 -16.75 33.81
N TYR A 1188 6.99 -17.09 33.03
CA TYR A 1188 7.10 -18.37 32.35
C TYR A 1188 7.05 -19.53 33.34
N ASN A 1189 7.85 -19.49 34.41
CA ASN A 1189 7.87 -20.57 35.42
C ASN A 1189 6.55 -20.69 36.21
N LYS A 1190 5.86 -19.57 36.44
CA LYS A 1190 4.60 -19.52 37.20
C LYS A 1190 3.40 -20.01 36.39
N TYR A 1191 3.34 -19.68 35.10
CA TYR A 1191 2.18 -19.93 34.24
C TYR A 1191 2.45 -20.98 33.16
N LYS A 1192 3.56 -21.71 33.24
CA LYS A 1192 3.79 -22.87 32.38
C LYS A 1192 2.64 -23.88 32.53
N ILE A 1193 2.16 -24.38 31.40
CA ILE A 1193 1.03 -25.31 31.31
C ILE A 1193 1.57 -26.72 31.11
N GLY A 1194 1.10 -27.66 31.94
CA GLY A 1194 1.49 -29.07 31.91
C GLY A 1194 0.69 -29.90 30.93
#